data_AF-A0A0M4EZS7-F1
#
_entry.id   AF-A0A0M4EZS7-F1
#
_cell.length_a   1.000
_cell.length_b   1.000
_cell.length_c   1.000
_cell.angle_alpha   90.00
_cell.angle_beta   90.00
_cell.angle_gamma   90.00
#
_symmetry.space_group_name_H-M   'P 1'
#
loop_
_entity.id
_entity.type
_entity.pdbx_description
1 polymer ?
#
loop_
_entity_poly.entity_id
_entity_poly.type
_entity_poly.pdbx_seq_one_letter_code
_entity_poly.pdbx_strand_id
1 'polypeptide(L)'
;MAYSKELKTLAVSREEGPIELWNMQYAPYLQQVIHLEESSTVEAVAWAGKRLFSVGLTGKLIEWNLNELQPRFEMSPTGNALWCLSIHVEQNILAVGSEEGHINILSIENEELSYKTLFNKQKERVLCCEFDKPGERLVTGSPGAVRIWSVAKGHVLHTMTLAQKDYIAYTVRVLSNNTIIAGDSAGNVTVWDANLATQIDTYKVLDAKLFALAVNEREDRLVCSGMEPPLIRVLGKTQIKREASTTERWIKYLQRDVHKHYVKSLVLIGDRIISGGEDGNLCVSRLSKSRAYCTRHAPFLHGRCATLAAESQLLLLRYAQSMHLWRLGSAKSLDELQMLPHIFEEQQLQQTPEKLLELKVPSSQQIVAGALSPDNKWICYATKQETRLYSLQLEPLQLQRLPQQELPEEFAPASFIIFDKKDKLYLLCNKQLRCFELQQAAPQLLYSLDLSPHVASPVTHLELSACGKQLAVATMSSSISIWQLSLKSAKHLLTLPNYHACATALALRADTPCVAVAYADGRLVEYNFKERHFVCESTKHFVPNSRFQCIRSILFDAHNPKIILVHNEVLIYVLESYDPREELEQQQPAKTTRLSKSIEIESKLHNYRLKMRFNREHMLQLCRLDDQQLIAIGVHNRHLLAPLPAPYQRKKFGES
;
A
#
# COMPACT_ATOMS: atom_id res chain seq x y z
N MET A 1 6.07 3.29 11.86
CA MET A 1 6.10 3.77 10.46
C MET A 1 7.28 4.71 10.26
N ALA A 2 7.88 4.73 9.06
CA ALA A 2 8.95 5.66 8.70
C ALA A 2 8.92 6.00 7.21
N TYR A 3 9.33 7.22 6.84
CA TYR A 3 9.30 7.71 5.46
C TYR A 3 10.70 8.04 4.94
N SER A 4 11.06 7.51 3.77
CA SER A 4 12.26 7.90 3.02
C SER A 4 11.90 9.02 2.03
N LYS A 5 12.53 10.19 2.18
CA LYS A 5 12.38 11.31 1.23
C LYS A 5 13.00 10.99 -0.13
N GLU A 6 14.10 10.23 -0.13
CA GLU A 6 14.85 9.88 -1.34
C GLU A 6 14.05 8.91 -2.22
N LEU A 7 13.51 7.84 -1.63
CA LEU A 7 12.68 6.87 -2.36
C LEU A 7 11.22 7.31 -2.51
N LYS A 8 10.80 8.34 -1.76
CA LYS A 8 9.39 8.74 -1.58
C LYS A 8 8.51 7.58 -1.12
N THR A 9 9.08 6.68 -0.33
CA THR A 9 8.44 5.44 0.14
C THR A 9 8.22 5.50 1.64
N LEU A 10 7.02 5.12 2.08
CA LEU A 10 6.66 4.96 3.48
C LEU A 10 6.69 3.46 3.84
N ALA A 11 7.44 3.12 4.88
CA ALA A 11 7.43 1.79 5.49
C ALA A 11 6.43 1.75 6.65
N VAL A 12 5.55 0.76 6.64
CA VAL A 12 4.51 0.54 7.64
C VAL A 12 4.64 -0.89 8.15
N SER A 13 5.03 -1.06 9.42
CA SER A 13 4.96 -2.36 10.08
C SER A 13 3.55 -2.62 10.60
N ARG A 14 3.10 -3.87 10.47
CA ARG A 14 1.88 -4.40 11.10
C ARG A 14 2.24 -5.25 12.31
N GLU A 15 1.33 -5.37 13.28
CA GLU A 15 1.55 -6.08 14.55
C GLU A 15 1.69 -7.60 14.34
N GLU A 16 0.80 -8.19 13.55
CA GLU A 16 0.78 -9.64 13.22
C GLU A 16 0.96 -9.84 11.70
N GLY A 17 1.93 -9.17 11.10
CA GLY A 17 1.96 -9.10 9.65
C GLY A 17 3.25 -8.62 9.01
N PRO A 18 3.16 -8.12 7.77
CA PRO A 18 4.32 -7.71 7.00
C PRO A 18 4.76 -6.26 7.29
N ILE A 19 5.94 -5.92 6.80
CA ILE A 19 6.31 -4.53 6.54
C ILE A 19 5.83 -4.16 5.14
N GLU A 20 4.87 -3.26 5.06
CA GLU A 20 4.32 -2.72 3.81
C GLU A 20 5.14 -1.51 3.34
N LEU A 21 5.45 -1.48 2.05
CA LEU A 21 6.14 -0.38 1.38
C LEU A 21 5.15 0.38 0.49
N TRP A 22 4.83 1.61 0.87
CA TRP A 22 3.87 2.47 0.20
C TRP A 22 4.58 3.57 -0.58
N ASN A 23 4.28 3.69 -1.87
CA ASN A 23 4.75 4.83 -2.64
C ASN A 23 3.89 6.06 -2.33
N MET A 24 4.54 7.17 -1.95
CA MET A 24 3.87 8.40 -1.55
C MET A 24 4.15 9.57 -2.50
N GLN A 25 4.76 9.33 -3.67
CA GLN A 25 5.10 10.40 -4.61
C GLN A 25 3.84 11.11 -5.15
N TYR A 26 2.81 10.34 -5.50
CA TYR A 26 1.53 10.84 -6.00
C TYR A 26 0.39 10.42 -5.05
N ALA A 27 -0.67 9.79 -5.57
CA ALA A 27 -1.66 9.12 -4.74
C ALA A 27 -1.00 7.91 -4.05
N PRO A 28 -1.24 7.69 -2.74
CA PRO A 28 -0.70 6.55 -2.02
C PRO A 28 -1.15 5.22 -2.63
N TYR A 29 -0.19 4.31 -2.86
CA TYR A 29 -0.49 2.92 -3.20
C TYR A 29 0.56 1.97 -2.62
N LEU A 30 0.13 0.74 -2.34
CA LEU A 30 0.99 -0.33 -1.83
C LEU A 30 1.87 -0.87 -2.97
N GLN A 31 3.17 -0.66 -2.85
CA GLN A 31 4.16 -1.02 -3.87
C GLN A 31 4.68 -2.44 -3.67
N GLN A 32 5.10 -2.79 -2.45
CA GLN A 32 5.67 -4.09 -2.10
C GLN A 32 5.34 -4.45 -0.64
N VAL A 33 5.48 -5.74 -0.32
CA VAL A 33 5.18 -6.30 1.01
C VAL A 33 6.33 -7.23 1.41
N ILE A 34 6.98 -6.94 2.54
CA ILE A 34 8.00 -7.79 3.15
C ILE A 34 7.31 -8.63 4.22
N HIS A 35 7.18 -9.92 3.98
CA HIS A 35 6.59 -10.83 4.95
C HIS A 35 7.62 -11.27 5.99
N LEU A 36 7.22 -11.18 7.25
CA LEU A 36 8.02 -11.57 8.41
C LEU A 36 7.79 -13.04 8.76
N GLU A 37 8.69 -13.60 9.56
CA GLU A 37 8.53 -14.91 10.20
C GLU A 37 7.42 -14.85 11.27
N GLU A 38 6.74 -15.98 11.53
CA GLU A 38 5.55 -16.04 12.39
C GLU A 38 5.74 -15.51 13.83
N SER A 39 6.96 -15.55 14.35
CA SER A 39 7.28 -15.08 15.71
C SER A 39 7.91 -13.68 15.74
N SER A 40 8.13 -13.05 14.58
CA SER A 40 8.82 -11.76 14.52
C SER A 40 7.83 -10.61 14.56
N THR A 41 7.83 -9.87 15.67
CA THR A 41 7.15 -8.58 15.76
C THR A 41 8.11 -7.43 15.40
N VAL A 42 7.60 -6.32 14.88
CA VAL A 42 8.40 -5.13 14.54
C VAL A 42 7.88 -3.91 15.26
N GLU A 43 8.64 -3.44 16.24
CA GLU A 43 8.31 -2.29 17.08
C GLU A 43 8.71 -0.97 16.44
N ALA A 44 9.86 -0.93 15.75
CA ALA A 44 10.33 0.27 15.07
C ALA A 44 10.96 -0.03 13.71
N VAL A 45 10.78 0.92 12.79
CA VAL A 45 11.36 0.92 11.45
C VAL A 45 11.99 2.28 11.20
N ALA A 46 13.12 2.32 10.49
CA ALA A 46 13.77 3.58 10.12
C ALA A 46 14.51 3.46 8.78
N TRP A 47 14.68 4.58 8.10
CA TRP A 47 15.36 4.69 6.81
C TRP A 47 16.71 5.38 6.94
N ALA A 48 17.75 4.82 6.32
CA ALA A 48 19.01 5.51 6.04
C ALA A 48 19.15 5.67 4.52
N GLY A 49 18.68 6.80 3.98
CA GLY A 49 18.58 7.01 2.52
C GLY A 49 17.67 5.97 1.87
N LYS A 50 18.27 5.02 1.14
CA LYS A 50 17.58 3.89 0.47
C LYS A 50 17.55 2.58 1.29
N ARG A 51 18.24 2.51 2.43
CA ARG A 51 18.31 1.30 3.28
C ARG A 51 17.21 1.33 4.34
N LEU A 52 16.52 0.20 4.52
CA LEU A 52 15.46 0.03 5.49
C LEU A 52 15.93 -0.88 6.62
N PHE A 53 15.74 -0.41 7.86
CA PHE A 53 16.05 -1.16 9.07
C PHE A 53 14.79 -1.37 9.90
N SER A 54 14.72 -2.51 10.57
CA SER A 54 13.67 -2.81 11.55
C SER A 54 14.25 -3.42 12.83
N VAL A 55 13.58 -3.18 13.95
CA VAL A 55 13.86 -3.82 15.23
C VAL A 55 12.57 -4.32 15.86
N GLY A 56 12.69 -5.33 16.71
CA GLY A 56 11.55 -6.00 17.32
C GLY A 56 11.85 -6.69 18.65
N LEU A 57 10.84 -7.38 19.17
CA LEU A 57 10.91 -8.05 20.46
C LEU A 57 11.78 -9.31 20.46
N THR A 58 12.12 -9.83 19.28
CA THR A 58 13.05 -10.96 19.10
C THR A 58 14.51 -10.59 19.38
N GLY A 59 14.81 -9.30 19.57
CA GLY A 59 16.16 -8.82 19.85
C GLY A 59 17.04 -8.66 18.60
N LYS A 60 16.46 -8.82 17.40
CA LYS A 60 17.16 -8.69 16.13
C LYS A 60 16.99 -7.30 15.54
N LEU A 61 18.10 -6.72 15.07
CA LEU A 61 18.15 -5.62 14.13
C LEU A 61 18.34 -6.21 12.72
N ILE A 62 17.42 -5.89 11.82
CA ILE A 62 17.41 -6.44 10.46
C ILE A 62 17.49 -5.30 9.45
N GLU A 63 18.45 -5.38 8.53
CA GLU A 63 18.45 -4.60 7.29
C GLU A 63 17.76 -5.42 6.18
N TRP A 64 16.88 -4.79 5.41
CA TRP A 64 16.10 -5.47 4.37
C TRP A 64 16.63 -5.22 2.96
N ASN A 65 16.74 -6.27 2.16
CA ASN A 65 16.92 -6.18 0.71
C ASN A 65 15.56 -5.92 0.05
N LEU A 66 15.35 -4.70 -0.48
CA LEU A 66 14.08 -4.29 -1.08
C LEU A 66 13.80 -4.93 -2.46
N ASN A 67 14.83 -5.48 -3.11
CA ASN A 67 14.66 -6.16 -4.40
C ASN A 67 14.17 -7.60 -4.21
N GLU A 68 14.75 -8.31 -3.25
CA GLU A 68 14.43 -9.72 -2.95
C GLU A 68 13.34 -9.86 -1.88
N LEU A 69 13.07 -8.79 -1.11
CA LEU A 69 12.12 -8.76 0.00
C LEU A 69 12.48 -9.77 1.11
N GLN A 70 13.79 -9.87 1.39
CA GLN A 70 14.39 -10.77 2.40
C GLN A 70 15.39 -9.99 3.28
N PRO A 71 15.74 -10.50 4.47
CA PRO A 71 16.82 -9.95 5.29
C PRO A 71 18.15 -9.91 4.52
N ARG A 72 18.79 -8.73 4.46
CA ARG A 72 20.15 -8.55 3.93
C ARG A 72 21.20 -8.80 5.01
N PHE A 73 20.98 -8.20 6.19
CA PHE A 73 21.83 -8.36 7.37
C PHE A 73 20.96 -8.55 8.60
N GLU A 74 21.38 -9.44 9.49
CA GLU A 74 20.80 -9.63 10.81
C GLU A 74 21.89 -9.48 11.87
N MET A 75 21.59 -8.71 12.91
CA MET A 75 22.45 -8.55 14.07
C MET A 75 21.60 -8.62 15.34
N SER A 76 22.17 -9.14 16.42
CA SER A 76 21.52 -9.14 17.75
C SER A 76 22.29 -8.21 18.69
N PRO A 77 21.94 -6.89 18.73
CA PRO A 77 22.47 -5.95 19.70
C PRO A 77 22.26 -6.40 21.15
N THR A 78 23.03 -5.84 22.07
CA THR A 78 22.96 -6.20 23.49
C THR A 78 21.64 -5.71 24.11
N GLY A 79 21.03 -6.53 24.97
CA GLY A 79 19.89 -6.13 25.79
C GLY A 79 18.52 -6.72 25.42
N ASN A 80 18.52 -7.88 24.75
CA ASN A 80 17.33 -8.66 24.41
C ASN A 80 16.34 -7.88 23.54
N ALA A 81 15.07 -7.76 23.94
CA ALA A 81 14.04 -7.07 23.14
C ALA A 81 14.43 -5.62 22.82
N LEU A 82 14.20 -5.21 21.57
CA LEU A 82 14.55 -3.88 21.06
C LEU A 82 13.26 -3.10 20.78
N TRP A 83 13.17 -1.88 21.31
CA TRP A 83 11.93 -1.09 21.27
C TRP A 83 11.99 0.09 20.30
N CYS A 84 13.16 0.68 20.15
CA CYS A 84 13.30 1.91 19.38
C CYS A 84 14.57 1.94 18.56
N LEU A 85 14.50 2.72 17.49
CA LEU A 85 15.53 2.87 16.49
C LEU A 85 15.56 4.34 16.05
N SER A 86 16.76 4.93 16.00
CA SER A 86 17.00 6.25 15.42
C SER A 86 18.22 6.20 14.52
N ILE A 87 18.18 6.93 13.41
CA ILE A 87 19.26 6.95 12.42
C ILE A 87 19.72 8.39 12.24
N HIS A 88 21.03 8.60 12.29
CA HIS A 88 21.66 9.85 11.91
C HIS A 88 22.39 9.66 10.57
N VAL A 89 21.75 10.14 9.50
CA VAL A 89 22.16 9.85 8.11
C VAL A 89 23.53 10.45 7.79
N GLU A 90 23.84 11.67 8.23
CA GLU A 90 25.09 12.36 7.87
C GLU A 90 26.33 11.73 8.51
N GLN A 91 26.18 11.16 9.71
CA GLN A 91 27.27 10.47 10.41
C GLN A 91 27.25 8.95 10.17
N ASN A 92 26.32 8.44 9.34
CA ASN A 92 26.15 7.02 9.10
C ASN A 92 26.13 6.18 10.40
N ILE A 93 25.39 6.64 11.41
CA ILE A 93 25.20 5.90 12.66
C ILE A 93 23.71 5.61 12.91
N LEU A 94 23.46 4.51 13.62
CA LEU A 94 22.14 4.21 14.17
C LEU A 94 22.23 3.92 15.66
N ALA A 95 21.17 4.26 16.39
CA ALA A 95 21.00 3.97 17.80
C ALA A 95 19.82 3.03 18.00
N VAL A 96 20.02 1.99 18.83
CA VAL A 96 18.98 1.03 19.20
C VAL A 96 18.83 0.99 20.72
N GLY A 97 17.60 1.19 21.21
CA GLY A 97 17.25 1.09 22.62
C GLY A 97 16.60 -0.26 22.96
N SER A 98 16.97 -0.83 24.11
CA SER A 98 16.55 -2.17 24.53
C SER A 98 15.69 -2.20 25.81
N GLU A 99 15.05 -3.34 26.07
CA GLU A 99 14.28 -3.61 27.31
C GLU A 99 15.15 -3.52 28.56
N GLU A 100 16.40 -3.98 28.49
CA GLU A 100 17.32 -3.94 29.62
C GLU A 100 18.02 -2.57 29.84
N GLY A 101 17.59 -1.53 29.14
CA GLY A 101 18.17 -0.19 29.29
C GLY A 101 19.52 0.00 28.61
N HIS A 102 19.88 -0.88 27.67
CA HIS A 102 21.06 -0.71 26.83
C HIS A 102 20.74 0.21 25.65
N ILE A 103 21.71 1.04 25.27
CA ILE A 103 21.67 1.87 24.06
C ILE A 103 22.86 1.48 23.21
N ASN A 104 22.59 0.76 22.13
CA ASN A 104 23.61 0.26 21.21
C ASN A 104 23.78 1.27 20.07
N ILE A 105 25.02 1.68 19.79
CA ILE A 105 25.36 2.50 18.62
C ILE A 105 26.07 1.63 17.60
N LEU A 106 25.60 1.68 16.36
CA LEU A 106 26.15 0.93 15.25
C LEU A 106 26.51 1.88 14.09
N SER A 107 27.51 1.50 13.31
CA SER A 107 27.88 2.16 12.05
C SER A 107 27.17 1.50 10.87
N ILE A 108 26.72 2.34 9.94
CA ILE A 108 26.13 1.97 8.65
C ILE A 108 26.97 2.49 7.47
N GLU A 109 28.25 2.81 7.71
CA GLU A 109 29.18 3.22 6.67
C GLU A 109 29.44 2.10 5.65
N ASN A 110 29.78 2.46 4.42
CA ASN A 110 30.19 1.55 3.34
C ASN A 110 29.18 0.43 3.03
N GLU A 111 27.89 0.67 3.25
CA GLU A 111 26.82 -0.34 3.10
C GLU A 111 26.93 -1.56 4.02
N GLU A 112 27.78 -1.51 5.03
CA GLU A 112 27.89 -2.56 6.04
C GLU A 112 27.07 -2.17 7.27
N LEU A 113 26.91 -3.14 8.17
CA LEU A 113 26.28 -2.94 9.47
C LEU A 113 27.25 -3.47 10.53
N SER A 114 27.89 -2.57 11.28
CA SER A 114 28.92 -2.93 12.26
C SER A 114 28.67 -2.30 13.63
N TYR A 115 29.01 -3.04 14.67
CA TYR A 115 28.86 -2.58 16.04
C TYR A 115 29.91 -1.52 16.38
N LYS A 116 29.50 -0.35 16.90
CA LYS A 116 30.41 0.77 17.21
C LYS A 116 30.68 0.90 18.70
N THR A 117 29.65 1.09 19.51
CA THR A 117 29.81 1.28 20.96
C THR A 117 28.52 1.03 21.75
N LEU A 118 28.66 0.83 23.05
CA LEU A 118 27.57 0.74 24.02
C LEU A 118 27.61 1.97 24.92
N PHE A 119 26.48 2.65 25.13
CA PHE A 119 26.43 3.68 26.16
C PHE A 119 26.29 3.08 27.55
N ASN A 120 26.53 3.88 28.60
CA ASN A 120 26.32 3.44 29.97
C ASN A 120 24.90 2.90 30.15
N LYS A 121 24.78 1.72 30.75
CA LYS A 121 23.50 1.09 31.02
C LYS A 121 22.65 1.96 31.94
N GLN A 122 21.40 2.21 31.55
CA GLN A 122 20.40 2.75 32.46
C GLN A 122 19.55 1.62 33.03
N LYS A 123 18.93 1.85 34.21
CA LYS A 123 18.15 0.83 34.91
C LYS A 123 16.85 0.45 34.17
N GLU A 124 16.22 1.45 33.57
CA GLU A 124 14.91 1.31 32.95
C GLU A 124 15.04 1.08 31.43
N ARG A 125 14.04 0.40 30.84
CA ARG A 125 13.97 0.20 29.38
C ARG A 125 13.98 1.50 28.59
N VAL A 126 14.56 1.45 27.39
CA VAL A 126 14.61 2.58 26.44
C VAL A 126 13.46 2.41 25.43
N LEU A 127 12.41 3.22 25.51
CA LEU A 127 11.21 3.08 24.67
C LEU A 127 11.21 3.94 23.43
N CYS A 128 11.93 5.05 23.45
CA CYS A 128 12.09 5.92 22.30
C CYS A 128 13.46 6.58 22.33
N CYS A 129 14.00 6.87 21.15
CA CYS A 129 15.26 7.59 21.00
C CYS A 129 15.25 8.47 19.75
N GLU A 130 15.97 9.58 19.80
CA GLU A 130 16.14 10.49 18.65
C GLU A 130 17.46 11.23 18.76
N PHE A 131 18.24 11.22 17.68
CA PHE A 131 19.44 12.06 17.56
C PHE A 131 19.06 13.53 17.40
N ASP A 132 19.91 14.42 17.91
CA ASP A 132 19.86 15.81 17.50
C ASP A 132 20.34 15.99 16.05
N LYS A 133 20.08 17.17 15.47
CA LYS A 133 20.46 17.43 14.07
C LYS A 133 21.96 17.33 13.79
N PRO A 134 22.86 17.77 14.69
CA PRO A 134 24.30 17.58 14.50
C PRO A 134 24.78 16.13 14.70
N GLY A 135 24.01 15.30 15.40
CA GLY A 135 24.39 13.94 15.80
C GLY A 135 25.36 13.91 16.99
N GLU A 136 25.47 14.98 17.75
CA GLU A 136 26.33 15.07 18.95
C GLU A 136 25.63 14.54 20.20
N ARG A 137 24.29 14.62 20.22
CA ARG A 137 23.46 14.22 21.36
C ARG A 137 22.41 13.21 20.91
N LEU A 138 22.15 12.23 21.78
CA LEU A 138 21.03 11.32 21.64
C LEU A 138 20.06 11.57 22.79
N VAL A 139 18.78 11.76 22.48
CA VAL A 139 17.73 11.90 23.49
C VAL A 139 16.97 10.59 23.59
N THR A 140 16.75 10.09 24.80
CA THR A 140 16.03 8.83 25.05
C THR A 140 14.91 9.01 26.05
N GLY A 141 13.77 8.37 25.81
CA GLY A 141 12.67 8.27 26.78
C GLY A 141 12.62 6.91 27.47
N SER A 142 12.41 6.96 28.79
CA SER A 142 12.18 5.78 29.64
C SER A 142 10.99 6.03 30.58
N PRO A 143 10.55 5.04 31.35
CA PRO A 143 9.79 5.29 32.57
C PRO A 143 10.46 6.38 33.43
N GLY A 144 9.68 7.34 33.88
CA GLY A 144 10.01 8.44 34.79
C GLY A 144 10.91 9.55 34.25
N ALA A 145 11.57 9.38 33.11
CA ALA A 145 12.59 10.32 32.66
C ALA A 145 12.82 10.37 31.14
N VAL A 146 13.29 11.53 30.69
CA VAL A 146 13.91 11.74 29.39
C VAL A 146 15.39 12.09 29.64
N ARG A 147 16.31 11.41 28.96
CA ARG A 147 17.76 11.60 29.14
C ARG A 147 18.42 12.12 27.87
N ILE A 148 19.44 12.95 28.05
CA ILE A 148 20.31 13.44 26.98
C ILE A 148 21.67 12.79 27.16
N TRP A 149 22.17 12.16 26.10
CA TRP A 149 23.43 11.43 26.07
C TRP A 149 24.42 12.14 25.16
N SER A 150 25.70 12.13 25.54
CA SER A 150 26.78 12.50 24.61
C SER A 150 27.09 11.32 23.70
N VAL A 151 26.98 11.50 22.38
CA VAL A 151 27.26 10.44 21.41
C VAL A 151 28.75 10.08 21.40
N ALA A 152 29.63 11.07 21.56
CA ALA A 152 31.07 10.85 21.60
C ALA A 152 31.54 10.11 22.87
N LYS A 153 30.94 10.42 24.03
CA LYS A 153 31.38 9.85 25.33
C LYS A 153 30.55 8.64 25.79
N GLY A 154 29.34 8.47 25.28
CA GLY A 154 28.42 7.41 25.71
C GLY A 154 27.92 7.55 27.14
N HIS A 155 27.93 8.76 27.70
CA HIS A 155 27.48 9.05 29.07
C HIS A 155 26.30 10.02 29.08
N VAL A 156 25.48 9.94 30.13
CA VAL A 156 24.36 10.85 30.35
C VAL A 156 24.89 12.24 30.67
N LEU A 157 24.43 13.24 29.93
CA LEU A 157 24.68 14.66 30.19
C LEU A 157 23.62 15.22 31.15
N HIS A 158 22.35 14.93 30.85
CA HIS A 158 21.21 15.45 31.61
C HIS A 158 20.12 14.41 31.76
N THR A 159 19.42 14.44 32.90
CA THR A 159 18.22 13.64 33.17
C THR A 159 17.08 14.60 33.52
N MET A 160 16.05 14.63 32.67
CA MET A 160 14.85 15.44 32.84
C MET A 160 13.74 14.53 33.35
N THR A 161 13.28 14.75 34.57
CA THR A 161 12.22 13.93 35.19
C THR A 161 10.84 14.34 34.69
N LEU A 162 9.97 13.36 34.45
CA LEU A 162 8.56 13.61 34.18
C LEU A 162 7.83 14.04 35.46
N ALA A 163 6.62 14.58 35.30
CA ALA A 163 5.81 15.09 36.42
C ALA A 163 5.54 14.04 37.52
N GLN A 164 5.44 12.76 37.13
CA GLN A 164 5.33 11.63 38.06
C GLN A 164 6.32 10.53 37.67
N LYS A 165 6.84 9.81 38.66
CA LYS A 165 7.83 8.74 38.44
C LYS A 165 7.29 7.57 37.62
N ASP A 166 6.00 7.30 37.74
CA ASP A 166 5.34 6.18 37.05
C ASP A 166 4.91 6.53 35.62
N TYR A 167 5.08 7.79 35.21
CA TYR A 167 4.80 8.19 33.83
C TYR A 167 5.85 7.63 32.90
N ILE A 168 5.44 7.22 31.70
CA ILE A 168 6.30 6.60 30.72
C ILE A 168 6.42 7.52 29.51
N ALA A 169 7.64 7.92 29.14
CA ALA A 169 7.88 8.63 27.89
C ALA A 169 7.84 7.64 26.71
N TYR A 170 6.76 7.65 25.93
CA TYR A 170 6.59 6.74 24.78
C TYR A 170 7.23 7.26 23.50
N THR A 171 7.37 8.57 23.38
CA THR A 171 7.86 9.20 22.15
C THR A 171 8.56 10.52 22.47
N VAL A 172 9.59 10.83 21.70
CA VAL A 172 10.40 12.05 21.81
C VAL A 172 10.67 12.60 20.42
N ARG A 173 10.82 13.92 20.32
CA ARG A 173 11.27 14.66 19.13
C ARG A 173 12.32 15.70 19.53
N VAL A 174 13.33 15.89 18.70
CA VAL A 174 14.40 16.88 18.91
C VAL A 174 14.39 17.88 17.76
N LEU A 175 14.21 19.16 18.08
CA LEU A 175 14.12 20.25 17.10
C LEU A 175 15.49 20.87 16.81
N SER A 176 15.61 21.63 15.70
CA SER A 176 16.87 22.35 15.35
C SER A 176 17.35 23.29 16.44
N ASN A 177 16.41 23.90 17.17
CA ASN A 177 16.71 24.87 18.22
C ASN A 177 17.01 24.20 19.56
N ASN A 178 17.37 22.91 19.57
CA ASN A 178 17.62 22.11 20.77
C ASN A 178 16.41 22.03 21.72
N THR A 179 15.20 22.22 21.22
CA THR A 179 13.98 21.94 22.00
C THR A 179 13.66 20.45 21.93
N ILE A 180 13.40 19.84 23.09
CA ILE A 180 12.97 18.45 23.20
C ILE A 180 11.46 18.45 23.48
N ILE A 181 10.73 17.60 22.76
CA ILE A 181 9.29 17.42 22.95
C ILE A 181 9.05 15.94 23.23
N ALA A 182 8.44 15.61 24.36
CA ALA A 182 8.09 14.23 24.68
C ALA A 182 6.60 14.07 24.98
N GLY A 183 6.08 12.91 24.63
CA GLY A 183 4.72 12.48 24.92
C GLY A 183 4.71 11.34 25.92
N ASP A 184 3.86 11.43 26.94
CA ASP A 184 3.85 10.50 28.06
C ASP A 184 2.59 9.61 28.16
N SER A 185 2.63 8.64 29.07
CA SER A 185 1.52 7.72 29.37
C SER A 185 0.28 8.40 29.97
N ALA A 186 0.43 9.63 30.47
CA ALA A 186 -0.67 10.43 30.97
C ALA A 186 -1.24 11.37 29.90
N GLY A 187 -0.81 11.28 28.64
CA GLY A 187 -1.38 12.10 27.57
C GLY A 187 -0.88 13.55 27.56
N ASN A 188 0.20 13.82 28.30
CA ASN A 188 0.85 15.12 28.28
C ASN A 188 1.88 15.19 27.15
N VAL A 189 2.01 16.38 26.58
CA VAL A 189 3.16 16.80 25.79
C VAL A 189 3.97 17.75 26.65
N THR A 190 5.20 17.38 26.96
CA THR A 190 6.12 18.23 27.71
C THR A 190 7.25 18.69 26.81
N VAL A 191 7.66 19.94 27.00
CA VAL A 191 8.65 20.64 26.18
C VAL A 191 9.79 21.10 27.07
N TRP A 192 11.02 20.80 26.68
CA TRP A 192 12.24 21.16 27.41
C TRP A 192 13.24 21.88 26.52
N ASP A 193 14.06 22.73 27.14
CA ASP A 193 15.29 23.25 26.56
C ASP A 193 16.43 22.23 26.80
N ALA A 194 17.04 21.69 25.74
CA ALA A 194 18.10 20.69 25.88
C ALA A 194 19.45 21.24 26.33
N ASN A 195 19.69 22.56 26.20
CA ASN A 195 20.93 23.19 26.66
C ASN A 195 20.90 23.43 28.18
N LEU A 196 19.75 23.85 28.69
CA LEU A 196 19.54 24.10 30.12
C LEU A 196 18.99 22.89 30.86
N ALA A 197 18.48 21.88 30.13
CA ALA A 197 17.73 20.75 30.66
C ALA A 197 16.54 21.17 31.55
N THR A 198 15.91 22.30 31.22
CA THR A 198 14.77 22.86 31.97
C THR A 198 13.47 22.68 31.22
N GLN A 199 12.40 22.44 31.95
CA GLN A 199 11.05 22.34 31.40
C GLN A 199 10.54 23.73 31.02
N ILE A 200 10.12 23.89 29.76
CA ILE A 200 9.55 25.13 29.22
C ILE A 200 8.04 25.15 29.47
N ASP A 201 7.34 24.11 29.03
CA ASP A 201 5.88 24.00 29.11
C ASP A 201 5.44 22.53 29.19
N THR A 202 4.24 22.31 29.74
CA THR A 202 3.51 21.03 29.67
C THR A 202 2.07 21.26 29.25
N TYR A 203 1.58 20.43 28.35
CA TYR A 203 0.24 20.49 27.79
C TYR A 203 -0.46 19.15 27.97
N LYS A 204 -1.61 19.11 28.65
CA LYS A 204 -2.50 17.92 28.65
C LYS A 204 -3.28 17.91 27.33
N VAL A 205 -2.93 16.99 26.43
CA VAL A 205 -3.50 16.95 25.07
C VAL A 205 -4.51 15.83 24.88
N LEU A 206 -4.27 14.71 25.57
CA LEU A 206 -5.08 13.50 25.60
C LEU A 206 -5.36 13.10 27.05
N ASP A 207 -6.38 12.29 27.26
CA ASP A 207 -6.78 11.83 28.59
C ASP A 207 -5.94 10.61 29.03
N ALA A 208 -5.45 9.82 28.07
CA ALA A 208 -4.59 8.65 28.27
C ALA A 208 -3.31 8.68 27.41
N LYS A 209 -2.63 7.54 27.30
CA LYS A 209 -1.30 7.35 26.69
C LYS A 209 -1.14 8.06 25.34
N LEU A 210 -0.08 8.86 25.20
CA LEU A 210 0.33 9.47 23.94
C LEU A 210 1.42 8.62 23.29
N PHE A 211 1.12 7.98 22.16
CA PHE A 211 2.04 7.06 21.50
C PHE A 211 2.88 7.71 20.40
N ALA A 212 2.35 8.72 19.71
CA ALA A 212 2.96 9.25 18.50
C ALA A 212 3.08 10.78 18.51
N LEU A 213 4.28 11.25 18.16
CA LEU A 213 4.60 12.64 17.83
C LEU A 213 5.19 12.75 16.43
N ALA A 214 4.88 13.82 15.71
CA ALA A 214 5.53 14.17 14.45
C ALA A 214 5.63 15.68 14.30
N VAL A 215 6.75 16.18 13.80
CA VAL A 215 7.00 17.61 13.57
C VAL A 215 7.26 17.81 12.08
N ASN A 216 6.73 18.89 11.50
CA ASN A 216 6.96 19.19 10.10
C ASN A 216 8.37 19.76 9.87
N GLU A 217 8.82 19.79 8.62
CA GLU A 217 10.19 20.21 8.28
C GLU A 217 10.51 21.66 8.71
N ARG A 218 9.51 22.53 8.75
CA ARG A 218 9.65 23.93 9.19
C ARG A 218 9.65 24.09 10.72
N GLU A 219 9.36 23.02 11.45
CA GLU A 219 9.25 22.99 12.91
C GLU A 219 8.24 24.01 13.50
N ASP A 220 7.19 24.33 12.74
CA ASP A 220 6.12 25.23 13.16
C ASP A 220 4.79 24.50 13.40
N ARG A 221 4.72 23.21 13.09
CA ARG A 221 3.57 22.33 13.35
C ARG A 221 4.02 21.04 14.01
N LEU A 222 3.44 20.77 15.17
CA LEU A 222 3.57 19.52 15.93
C LEU A 222 2.25 18.77 15.84
N VAL A 223 2.31 17.48 15.51
CA VAL A 223 1.14 16.59 15.48
C VAL A 223 1.32 15.50 16.52
N CYS A 224 0.29 15.28 17.31
CA CYS A 224 0.29 14.28 18.36
C CYS A 224 -1.02 13.48 18.39
N SER A 225 -0.92 12.21 18.75
CA SER A 225 -2.07 11.31 18.89
C SER A 225 -1.71 10.12 19.79
N GLY A 226 -2.74 9.41 20.25
CA GLY A 226 -2.55 8.30 21.19
C GLY A 226 -3.84 7.54 21.45
N MET A 227 -4.01 7.13 22.70
CA MET A 227 -5.01 6.19 23.17
C MET A 227 -6.42 6.76 23.23
N GLU A 228 -6.62 7.76 24.09
CA GLU A 228 -7.93 8.30 24.38
C GLU A 228 -7.86 9.81 24.58
N PRO A 229 -8.70 10.60 23.88
CA PRO A 229 -9.48 10.21 22.71
C PRO A 229 -8.57 9.89 21.50
N PRO A 230 -8.99 9.05 20.53
CA PRO A 230 -8.20 8.67 19.35
C PRO A 230 -8.12 9.78 18.28
N LEU A 231 -7.84 11.00 18.73
CA LEU A 231 -7.89 12.21 17.92
C LEU A 231 -6.48 12.69 17.61
N ILE A 232 -6.29 13.05 16.36
CA ILE A 232 -5.05 13.67 15.92
C ILE A 232 -5.13 15.16 16.23
N ARG A 233 -4.23 15.63 17.10
CA ARG A 233 -4.12 17.02 17.53
C ARG A 233 -2.96 17.66 16.78
N VAL A 234 -3.20 18.84 16.22
CA VAL A 234 -2.18 19.65 15.57
C VAL A 234 -1.97 20.91 16.41
N LEU A 235 -0.76 21.10 16.89
CA LEU A 235 -0.30 22.27 17.62
C LEU A 235 0.53 23.15 16.68
N GLY A 236 0.30 24.45 16.69
CA GLY A 236 1.08 25.44 15.97
C GLY A 236 2.03 26.17 16.90
N LYS A 237 3.26 26.40 16.44
CA LYS A 237 4.22 27.24 17.14
C LYS A 237 3.81 28.70 16.99
N THR A 238 3.60 29.39 18.10
CA THR A 238 3.11 30.77 18.14
C THR A 238 3.95 31.61 19.08
N GLN A 239 4.27 32.83 18.66
CA GLN A 239 4.95 33.81 19.49
C GLN A 239 3.92 34.62 20.26
N ILE A 240 3.93 34.50 21.58
CA ILE A 240 3.10 35.29 22.48
C ILE A 240 3.98 36.41 23.03
N LYS A 241 3.63 37.65 22.70
CA LYS A 241 4.24 38.84 23.30
C LYS A 241 3.49 39.17 24.59
N ARG A 242 4.20 39.24 25.71
CA ARG A 242 3.70 39.77 26.98
C ARG A 242 4.70 40.80 27.49
N GLU A 243 4.25 42.06 27.56
CA GLU A 243 5.09 43.20 27.94
C GLU A 243 6.36 43.30 27.06
N ALA A 244 7.55 43.38 27.65
CA ALA A 244 8.83 43.42 26.95
C ALA A 244 9.36 42.02 26.54
N SER A 245 8.65 40.94 26.84
CA SER A 245 9.11 39.56 26.58
C SER A 245 8.31 38.88 25.47
N THR A 246 9.01 38.12 24.62
CA THR A 246 8.41 37.27 23.58
C THR A 246 8.72 35.82 23.88
N THR A 247 7.68 35.00 24.08
CA THR A 247 7.84 33.57 24.36
C THR A 247 7.20 32.74 23.26
N GLU A 248 7.83 31.64 22.89
CA GLU A 248 7.31 30.70 21.91
C GLU A 248 6.53 29.60 22.62
N ARG A 249 5.27 29.39 22.23
CA ARG A 249 4.41 28.35 22.79
C ARG A 249 3.73 27.53 21.71
N TRP A 250 3.44 26.28 22.05
CA TRP A 250 2.68 25.36 21.22
C TRP A 250 1.19 25.48 21.56
N ILE A 251 0.39 25.99 20.63
CA ILE A 251 -1.04 26.19 20.83
C ILE A 251 -1.83 25.27 19.91
N LYS A 252 -2.94 24.70 20.41
CA LYS A 252 -3.85 23.90 19.59
C LYS A 252 -4.33 24.68 18.38
N TYR A 253 -3.98 24.18 17.20
CA TYR A 253 -4.30 24.78 15.91
C TYR A 253 -5.46 24.07 15.23
N LEU A 254 -5.44 22.74 15.21
CA LEU A 254 -6.44 21.91 14.51
C LEU A 254 -6.61 20.57 15.23
N GLN A 255 -7.77 19.94 15.00
CA GLN A 255 -8.07 18.60 15.44
C GLN A 255 -8.68 17.82 14.29
N ARG A 256 -8.25 16.57 14.11
CA ARG A 256 -8.80 15.64 13.14
C ARG A 256 -9.37 14.42 13.85
N ASP A 257 -10.57 14.05 13.45
CA ASP A 257 -11.25 12.84 13.86
C ASP A 257 -11.14 11.84 12.70
N VAL A 258 -10.17 10.94 12.83
CA VAL A 258 -9.79 10.00 11.78
C VAL A 258 -9.98 8.58 12.30
N HIS A 259 -9.28 8.15 13.34
CA HIS A 259 -9.39 6.76 13.77
C HIS A 259 -10.54 6.56 14.76
N LYS A 260 -11.12 5.36 14.76
CA LYS A 260 -12.10 4.93 15.77
C LYS A 260 -11.44 4.28 16.99
N HIS A 261 -10.23 3.79 16.79
CA HIS A 261 -9.36 3.21 17.81
C HIS A 261 -8.07 4.03 17.93
N TYR A 262 -7.24 3.69 18.91
CA TYR A 262 -6.05 4.49 19.20
C TYR A 262 -5.03 4.52 18.07
N VAL A 263 -4.27 5.61 18.00
CA VAL A 263 -3.26 5.84 16.98
C VAL A 263 -1.89 5.50 17.55
N LYS A 264 -1.23 4.49 16.98
CA LYS A 264 0.11 4.03 17.40
C LYS A 264 1.25 4.84 16.77
N SER A 265 1.09 5.30 15.52
CA SER A 265 2.20 5.91 14.78
C SER A 265 1.73 7.07 13.89
N LEU A 266 2.59 8.08 13.74
CA LEU A 266 2.37 9.28 12.93
C LEU A 266 3.64 9.63 12.15
N VAL A 267 3.45 10.08 10.90
CA VAL A 267 4.51 10.65 10.06
C VAL A 267 3.96 11.85 9.29
N LEU A 268 4.77 12.89 9.11
CA LEU A 268 4.43 14.05 8.30
C LEU A 268 5.18 14.03 6.97
N ILE A 269 4.45 14.25 5.87
CA ILE A 269 4.99 14.32 4.51
C ILE A 269 4.44 15.60 3.85
N GLY A 270 5.19 16.70 3.96
CA GLY A 270 4.70 18.03 3.54
C GLY A 270 3.45 18.44 4.34
N ASP A 271 2.34 18.73 3.65
CA ASP A 271 1.04 19.04 4.28
C ASP A 271 0.26 17.77 4.72
N ARG A 272 0.72 16.57 4.37
CA ARG A 272 0.02 15.30 4.65
C ARG A 272 0.39 14.77 6.03
N ILE A 273 -0.63 14.40 6.79
CA ILE A 273 -0.51 13.66 8.04
C ILE A 273 -0.84 12.20 7.75
N ILE A 274 0.15 11.33 7.93
CA ILE A 274 -0.03 9.88 7.79
C ILE A 274 -0.17 9.28 9.18
N SER A 275 -1.26 8.56 9.41
CA SER A 275 -1.58 7.97 10.71
C SER A 275 -1.94 6.49 10.57
N GLY A 276 -1.46 5.70 11.52
CA GLY A 276 -1.74 4.27 11.63
C GLY A 276 -2.14 3.95 13.07
N GLY A 277 -3.22 3.19 13.23
CA GLY A 277 -3.78 2.85 14.52
C GLY A 277 -4.16 1.38 14.61
N GLU A 278 -4.78 1.04 15.74
CA GLU A 278 -5.27 -0.30 16.04
C GLU A 278 -6.38 -0.75 15.09
N ASP A 279 -7.07 0.20 14.45
CA ASP A 279 -8.11 -0.07 13.45
C ASP A 279 -7.57 -0.65 12.12
N GLY A 280 -6.26 -0.88 12.02
CA GLY A 280 -5.57 -1.47 10.87
C GLY A 280 -5.46 -0.56 9.65
N ASN A 281 -6.15 0.58 9.65
CA ASN A 281 -6.22 1.48 8.51
C ASN A 281 -5.01 2.42 8.48
N LEU A 282 -4.40 2.55 7.29
CA LEU A 282 -3.48 3.64 7.01
C LEU A 282 -4.29 4.85 6.53
N CYS A 283 -4.30 5.93 7.30
CA CYS A 283 -5.08 7.11 6.99
C CYS A 283 -4.20 8.28 6.56
N VAL A 284 -4.68 9.07 5.59
CA VAL A 284 -4.03 10.29 5.13
C VAL A 284 -4.96 11.46 5.32
N SER A 285 -4.56 12.39 6.18
CA SER A 285 -5.23 13.66 6.42
C SER A 285 -4.26 14.84 6.17
N ARG A 286 -4.65 16.08 6.51
CA ARG A 286 -3.85 17.29 6.22
C ARG A 286 -3.74 18.26 7.38
N LEU A 287 -2.64 19.01 7.41
CA LEU A 287 -2.37 20.09 8.38
C LEU A 287 -3.21 21.35 8.11
N SER A 288 -3.60 21.59 6.86
CA SER A 288 -4.46 22.72 6.47
C SER A 288 -5.86 22.66 7.10
N LYS A 289 -6.49 23.82 7.38
CA LYS A 289 -7.82 23.91 8.02
C LYS A 289 -8.99 23.52 7.11
N SER A 290 -8.76 23.47 5.79
CA SER A 290 -9.79 23.05 4.84
C SER A 290 -10.38 21.69 5.25
N ARG A 291 -11.68 21.48 4.99
CA ARG A 291 -12.32 20.15 5.03
C ARG A 291 -11.72 19.32 3.89
N ALA A 292 -10.44 18.98 4.04
CA ALA A 292 -9.71 18.16 3.13
C ALA A 292 -10.21 16.73 3.26
N TYR A 293 -10.48 16.13 2.11
CA TYR A 293 -10.76 14.71 1.96
C TYR A 293 -9.71 13.88 2.73
N CYS A 294 -10.20 13.00 3.61
CA CYS A 294 -9.37 12.03 4.33
C CYS A 294 -9.46 10.69 3.58
N THR A 295 -8.32 10.13 3.18
CA THR A 295 -8.30 8.76 2.68
C THR A 295 -8.01 7.78 3.78
N ARG A 296 -8.58 6.59 3.64
CA ARG A 296 -8.30 5.42 4.46
C ARG A 296 -7.95 4.30 3.52
N HIS A 297 -6.83 3.65 3.79
CA HIS A 297 -6.36 2.50 3.06
C HIS A 297 -6.36 1.32 4.03
N ALA A 298 -7.26 0.38 3.79
CA ALA A 298 -7.36 -0.83 4.58
C ALA A 298 -6.22 -1.82 4.20
N PRO A 299 -5.82 -2.72 5.11
CA PRO A 299 -4.71 -3.64 4.93
C PRO A 299 -5.12 -4.83 4.03
N PHE A 300 -5.43 -4.54 2.76
CA PHE A 300 -5.81 -5.56 1.80
C PHE A 300 -4.60 -6.28 1.24
N LEU A 301 -4.80 -7.56 0.90
CA LEU A 301 -3.80 -8.38 0.24
C LEU A 301 -3.30 -7.71 -1.06
N HIS A 302 -2.00 -7.74 -1.25
CA HIS A 302 -1.36 -7.21 -2.44
C HIS A 302 -1.56 -8.16 -3.63
N GLY A 303 -1.84 -7.61 -4.82
CA GLY A 303 -2.05 -8.38 -6.05
C GLY A 303 -3.49 -8.88 -6.26
N ARG A 304 -3.67 -9.78 -7.25
CA ARG A 304 -4.99 -10.33 -7.60
C ARG A 304 -5.53 -11.20 -6.47
N CYS A 305 -6.69 -10.83 -5.94
CA CYS A 305 -7.32 -11.52 -4.81
C CYS A 305 -8.47 -12.44 -5.24
N ALA A 306 -8.97 -12.27 -6.46
CA ALA A 306 -10.06 -13.08 -6.99
C ALA A 306 -9.77 -13.54 -8.42
N THR A 307 -10.15 -14.78 -8.73
CA THR A 307 -10.19 -15.30 -10.10
C THR A 307 -11.56 -15.88 -10.37
N LEU A 308 -12.11 -15.60 -11.55
CA LEU A 308 -13.46 -16.01 -11.94
C LEU A 308 -13.37 -16.98 -13.10
N ALA A 309 -14.13 -18.07 -13.02
CA ALA A 309 -14.48 -18.90 -14.16
C ALA A 309 -15.94 -18.62 -14.53
N ALA A 310 -16.12 -17.87 -15.61
CA ALA A 310 -17.40 -17.29 -15.99
C ALA A 310 -18.45 -18.36 -16.36
N GLU A 311 -18.05 -19.35 -17.16
CA GLU A 311 -18.95 -20.36 -17.73
C GLU A 311 -19.63 -21.23 -16.67
N SER A 312 -18.96 -21.47 -15.54
CA SER A 312 -19.45 -22.26 -14.41
C SER A 312 -19.93 -21.42 -13.23
N GLN A 313 -19.84 -20.09 -13.35
CA GLN A 313 -20.12 -19.14 -12.27
C GLN A 313 -19.35 -19.45 -10.97
N LEU A 314 -18.08 -19.84 -11.10
CA LEU A 314 -17.21 -20.13 -9.96
C LEU A 314 -16.25 -18.98 -9.66
N LEU A 315 -16.14 -18.64 -8.38
CA LEU A 315 -15.27 -17.59 -7.88
C LEU A 315 -14.26 -18.17 -6.90
N LEU A 316 -12.97 -18.02 -7.21
CA LEU A 316 -11.87 -18.38 -6.32
C LEU A 316 -11.34 -17.13 -5.63
N LEU A 317 -11.47 -17.08 -4.31
CA LEU A 317 -10.97 -16.00 -3.45
C LEU A 317 -9.68 -16.43 -2.75
N ARG A 318 -8.67 -15.57 -2.80
CA ARG A 318 -7.38 -15.74 -2.10
C ARG A 318 -7.36 -14.94 -0.81
N TYR A 319 -6.99 -15.62 0.27
CA TYR A 319 -6.58 -15.06 1.55
C TYR A 319 -5.08 -15.32 1.78
N ALA A 320 -4.51 -14.78 2.86
CA ALA A 320 -3.10 -14.97 3.18
C ALA A 320 -2.74 -16.45 3.39
N GLN A 321 -3.61 -17.21 4.08
CA GLN A 321 -3.39 -18.60 4.50
C GLN A 321 -4.46 -19.58 3.98
N SER A 322 -5.42 -19.11 3.18
CA SER A 322 -6.43 -19.97 2.59
C SER A 322 -6.90 -19.52 1.21
N MET A 323 -7.45 -20.47 0.44
CA MET A 323 -8.19 -20.20 -0.79
C MET A 323 -9.62 -20.73 -0.64
N HIS A 324 -10.61 -19.92 -0.98
CA HIS A 324 -12.02 -20.32 -0.92
C HIS A 324 -12.62 -20.36 -2.32
N LEU A 325 -13.17 -21.51 -2.72
CA LEU A 325 -13.93 -21.64 -3.95
C LEU A 325 -15.42 -21.49 -3.64
N TRP A 326 -16.08 -20.60 -4.39
CA TRP A 326 -17.49 -20.29 -4.25
C TRP A 326 -18.22 -20.52 -5.56
N ARG A 327 -19.43 -21.06 -5.48
CA ARG A 327 -20.42 -20.97 -6.55
C ARG A 327 -21.19 -19.68 -6.35
N LEU A 328 -21.27 -18.86 -7.39
CA LEU A 328 -22.03 -17.61 -7.35
C LEU A 328 -23.53 -17.92 -7.25
N GLY A 329 -24.24 -16.99 -6.61
CA GLY A 329 -25.69 -17.03 -6.57
C GLY A 329 -26.31 -16.61 -7.90
N SER A 330 -27.50 -17.13 -8.21
CA SER A 330 -28.29 -16.68 -9.35
C SER A 330 -29.16 -15.47 -8.97
N ALA A 331 -29.23 -14.48 -9.85
CA ALA A 331 -30.15 -13.37 -9.73
C ALA A 331 -31.55 -13.75 -10.26
N LYS A 332 -32.60 -13.12 -9.71
CA LYS A 332 -33.96 -13.24 -10.28
C LYS A 332 -33.98 -12.68 -11.72
N SER A 333 -34.72 -13.30 -12.62
CA SER A 333 -34.80 -12.84 -14.02
C SER A 333 -35.42 -11.44 -14.12
N LEU A 334 -35.03 -10.69 -15.15
CA LEU A 334 -35.45 -9.30 -15.40
C LEU A 334 -36.93 -9.15 -15.81
N ASP A 335 -37.71 -10.23 -15.93
CA ASP A 335 -39.06 -10.18 -16.49
C ASP A 335 -40.13 -9.54 -15.58
N GLU A 336 -39.82 -9.25 -14.31
CA GLU A 336 -40.79 -8.66 -13.36
C GLU A 336 -40.54 -7.18 -12.98
N LEU A 337 -39.47 -6.54 -13.47
CA LEU A 337 -39.16 -5.15 -13.09
C LEU A 337 -39.41 -4.19 -14.26
N GLN A 338 -40.46 -3.37 -14.12
CA GLN A 338 -40.74 -2.25 -15.00
C GLN A 338 -39.49 -1.36 -15.12
N MET A 339 -38.91 -1.35 -16.32
CA MET A 339 -37.72 -0.61 -16.68
C MET A 339 -37.93 0.91 -16.44
N LEU A 340 -37.49 1.40 -15.28
CA LEU A 340 -37.17 2.81 -15.13
C LEU A 340 -35.75 3.02 -15.67
N PRO A 341 -35.57 3.72 -16.80
CA PRO A 341 -34.24 4.05 -17.26
C PRO A 341 -33.62 4.96 -16.20
N HIS A 342 -32.38 4.66 -15.80
CA HIS A 342 -31.51 5.44 -14.89
C HIS A 342 -31.35 4.99 -13.43
N ILE A 343 -31.86 3.82 -13.01
CA ILE A 343 -31.56 3.29 -11.67
C ILE A 343 -30.86 1.93 -11.78
N PHE A 344 -29.64 1.86 -11.24
CA PHE A 344 -28.90 0.62 -11.04
C PHE A 344 -29.45 -0.03 -9.76
N GLU A 345 -30.36 -0.99 -9.87
CA GLU A 345 -30.87 -1.72 -8.71
C GLU A 345 -29.96 -2.91 -8.38
N GLU A 346 -29.62 -3.08 -7.10
CA GLU A 346 -28.99 -4.31 -6.62
C GLU A 346 -29.98 -5.45 -6.78
N GLN A 347 -29.72 -6.35 -7.73
CA GLN A 347 -30.58 -7.51 -7.92
C GLN A 347 -30.59 -8.36 -6.65
N GLN A 348 -31.80 -8.64 -6.15
CA GLN A 348 -31.95 -9.62 -5.09
C GLN A 348 -31.58 -11.00 -5.63
N LEU A 349 -30.65 -11.65 -4.94
CA LEU A 349 -30.26 -13.01 -5.24
C LEU A 349 -31.45 -13.96 -4.99
N GLN A 350 -31.75 -14.80 -5.98
CA GLN A 350 -32.70 -15.89 -5.84
C GLN A 350 -32.06 -17.06 -5.09
N GLN A 351 -30.78 -17.33 -5.36
CA GLN A 351 -29.97 -18.30 -4.65
C GLN A 351 -28.77 -17.62 -4.03
N THR A 352 -28.50 -17.91 -2.77
CA THR A 352 -27.31 -17.40 -2.08
C THR A 352 -26.06 -18.12 -2.60
N PRO A 353 -24.90 -17.43 -2.67
CA PRO A 353 -23.65 -18.07 -3.05
C PRO A 353 -23.27 -19.19 -2.07
N GLU A 354 -22.72 -20.27 -2.61
CA GLU A 354 -22.37 -21.47 -1.84
C GLU A 354 -20.85 -21.64 -1.78
N LYS A 355 -20.31 -21.90 -0.58
CA LYS A 355 -18.90 -22.22 -0.41
C LYS A 355 -18.68 -23.69 -0.73
N LEU A 356 -17.97 -23.99 -1.82
CA LEU A 356 -17.71 -25.36 -2.25
C LEU A 356 -16.48 -25.97 -1.56
N LEU A 357 -15.40 -25.19 -1.46
CA LEU A 357 -14.10 -25.69 -0.99
C LEU A 357 -13.36 -24.63 -0.18
N GLU A 358 -12.61 -25.10 0.82
CA GLU A 358 -11.61 -24.33 1.53
C GLU A 358 -10.27 -25.06 1.53
N LEU A 359 -9.26 -24.45 0.91
CA LEU A 359 -7.89 -24.92 0.93
C LEU A 359 -7.11 -24.12 1.95
N LYS A 360 -6.63 -24.77 3.01
CA LYS A 360 -5.78 -24.15 4.03
C LYS A 360 -4.32 -24.50 3.78
N VAL A 361 -3.47 -23.51 3.98
CA VAL A 361 -2.02 -23.63 3.93
C VAL A 361 -1.50 -23.55 5.38
N PRO A 362 -0.40 -24.25 5.74
CA PRO A 362 0.21 -24.10 7.06
C PRO A 362 0.47 -22.63 7.37
N SER A 363 0.36 -22.25 8.64
CA SER A 363 0.46 -20.84 9.04
C SER A 363 1.82 -20.21 8.67
N SER A 364 2.87 -21.04 8.60
CA SER A 364 4.25 -20.66 8.25
C SER A 364 4.43 -20.29 6.78
N GLN A 365 3.45 -20.61 5.93
CA GLN A 365 3.45 -20.29 4.51
C GLN A 365 2.31 -19.32 4.20
N GLN A 366 2.56 -18.40 3.27
CA GLN A 366 1.55 -17.48 2.76
C GLN A 366 1.40 -17.63 1.26
N ILE A 367 0.15 -17.51 0.80
CA ILE A 367 -0.21 -17.63 -0.61
C ILE A 367 0.11 -16.31 -1.32
N VAL A 368 1.11 -16.36 -2.20
CA VAL A 368 1.58 -15.22 -2.99
C VAL A 368 0.73 -15.03 -4.24
N ALA A 369 0.28 -16.12 -4.86
CA ALA A 369 -0.58 -16.06 -6.04
C ALA A 369 -1.50 -17.29 -6.09
N GLY A 370 -2.67 -17.13 -6.69
CA GLY A 370 -3.63 -18.20 -6.88
C GLY A 370 -4.56 -17.90 -8.04
N ALA A 371 -4.87 -18.93 -8.84
CA ALA A 371 -5.75 -18.80 -9.99
C ALA A 371 -6.59 -20.08 -10.19
N LEU A 372 -7.76 -19.88 -10.77
CA LEU A 372 -8.68 -20.90 -11.25
C LEU A 372 -8.62 -20.91 -12.78
N SER A 373 -8.59 -22.09 -13.39
CA SER A 373 -8.65 -22.20 -14.84
C SER A 373 -10.05 -21.84 -15.37
N PRO A 374 -10.16 -21.20 -16.56
CA PRO A 374 -11.46 -20.84 -17.13
C PRO A 374 -12.39 -22.05 -17.36
N ASP A 375 -11.82 -23.23 -17.61
CA ASP A 375 -12.53 -24.48 -17.85
C ASP A 375 -12.90 -25.26 -16.56
N ASN A 376 -12.55 -24.74 -15.38
CA ASN A 376 -12.85 -25.31 -14.06
C ASN A 376 -12.18 -26.64 -13.73
N LYS A 377 -11.18 -27.05 -14.51
CA LYS A 377 -10.47 -28.31 -14.25
C LYS A 377 -9.27 -28.14 -13.33
N TRP A 378 -8.74 -26.94 -13.18
CA TRP A 378 -7.47 -26.73 -12.49
C TRP A 378 -7.52 -25.57 -11.50
N ILE A 379 -6.99 -25.81 -10.30
CA ILE A 379 -6.67 -24.78 -9.32
C ILE A 379 -5.16 -24.79 -9.10
N CYS A 380 -4.52 -23.64 -9.24
CA CYS A 380 -3.10 -23.48 -8.96
C CYS A 380 -2.87 -22.37 -7.94
N TYR A 381 -2.03 -22.62 -6.95
CA TYR A 381 -1.55 -21.58 -6.04
C TYR A 381 -0.05 -21.71 -5.78
N ALA A 382 0.57 -20.59 -5.45
CA ALA A 382 1.98 -20.50 -5.11
C ALA A 382 2.15 -19.84 -3.76
N THR A 383 3.05 -20.41 -2.96
CA THR A 383 3.60 -19.81 -1.75
C THR A 383 5.01 -19.29 -2.05
N LYS A 384 5.68 -18.69 -1.05
CA LYS A 384 7.10 -18.35 -1.19
C LYS A 384 8.01 -19.56 -1.42
N GLN A 385 7.59 -20.75 -1.00
CA GLN A 385 8.42 -21.97 -0.97
C GLN A 385 8.08 -22.96 -2.08
N GLU A 386 6.82 -23.03 -2.51
CA GLU A 386 6.37 -24.03 -3.49
C GLU A 386 5.18 -23.54 -4.32
N THR A 387 5.00 -24.13 -5.50
CA THR A 387 3.78 -23.97 -6.32
C THR A 387 3.06 -25.31 -6.39
N ARG A 388 1.75 -25.31 -6.16
CA ARG A 388 0.92 -26.52 -6.14
C ARG A 388 -0.19 -26.41 -7.18
N LEU A 389 -0.48 -27.54 -7.83
CA LEU A 389 -1.52 -27.70 -8.83
C LEU A 389 -2.50 -28.80 -8.40
N TYR A 390 -3.78 -28.53 -8.56
CA TYR A 390 -4.88 -29.42 -8.19
C TYR A 390 -5.82 -29.59 -9.39
N SER A 391 -6.18 -30.83 -9.67
CA SER A 391 -7.29 -31.18 -10.54
C SER A 391 -8.61 -31.03 -9.78
N LEU A 392 -9.59 -30.38 -10.40
CA LEU A 392 -10.92 -30.12 -9.86
C LEU A 392 -11.96 -30.84 -10.72
N GLN A 393 -12.74 -31.70 -10.08
CA GLN A 393 -13.96 -32.27 -10.62
C GLN A 393 -15.13 -31.77 -9.78
N LEU A 394 -16.19 -31.26 -10.40
CA LEU A 394 -17.34 -30.68 -9.68
C LEU A 394 -18.42 -31.71 -9.37
N GLU A 395 -18.54 -32.76 -10.19
CA GLU A 395 -19.60 -33.77 -10.10
C GLU A 395 -19.00 -35.20 -10.17
N PRO A 396 -18.81 -35.88 -9.02
CA PRO A 396 -18.86 -35.37 -7.64
C PRO A 396 -17.72 -34.37 -7.35
N LEU A 397 -17.89 -33.50 -6.35
CA LEU A 397 -16.84 -32.55 -5.95
C LEU A 397 -15.62 -33.30 -5.43
N GLN A 398 -14.57 -33.38 -6.25
CA GLN A 398 -13.31 -34.02 -5.92
C GLN A 398 -12.17 -33.09 -6.29
N LEU A 399 -11.20 -33.00 -5.38
CA LEU A 399 -9.99 -32.25 -5.59
C LEU A 399 -8.78 -33.15 -5.41
N GLN A 400 -8.05 -33.37 -6.48
CA GLN A 400 -6.85 -34.20 -6.47
C GLN A 400 -5.61 -33.34 -6.62
N ARG A 401 -4.72 -33.41 -5.63
CA ARG A 401 -3.41 -32.77 -5.70
C ARG A 401 -2.51 -33.58 -6.64
N LEU A 402 -1.85 -32.93 -7.60
CA LEU A 402 -0.76 -33.60 -8.30
C LEU A 402 0.45 -33.75 -7.36
N PRO A 403 1.01 -34.96 -7.23
CA PRO A 403 2.22 -35.16 -6.44
C PRO A 403 3.39 -34.40 -7.04
N GLN A 404 4.28 -33.90 -6.18
CA GLN A 404 5.42 -33.08 -6.60
C GLN A 404 6.39 -33.83 -7.53
N GLN A 405 6.41 -35.16 -7.48
CA GLN A 405 7.20 -36.02 -8.36
C GLN A 405 6.72 -36.00 -9.82
N GLU A 406 5.44 -35.70 -10.05
CA GLU A 406 4.85 -35.58 -11.39
C GLU A 406 4.97 -34.16 -11.95
N LEU A 407 5.35 -33.19 -11.13
CA LEU A 407 5.58 -31.82 -11.55
C LEU A 407 7.03 -31.68 -12.08
N PRO A 408 7.23 -31.02 -13.24
CA PRO A 408 8.57 -30.73 -13.74
C PRO A 408 9.41 -29.93 -12.72
N GLU A 409 10.74 -30.07 -12.75
CA GLU A 409 11.63 -29.30 -11.87
C GLU A 409 11.49 -27.78 -12.07
N GLU A 410 11.05 -27.36 -13.26
CA GLU A 410 10.74 -25.98 -13.59
C GLU A 410 9.44 -25.47 -12.95
N PHE A 411 8.71 -26.29 -12.20
CA PHE A 411 7.52 -25.89 -11.46
C PHE A 411 7.89 -25.24 -10.10
N ALA A 412 8.59 -24.10 -10.18
CA ALA A 412 9.14 -23.37 -9.05
C ALA A 412 8.13 -22.38 -8.42
N PRO A 413 8.41 -21.79 -7.25
CA PRO A 413 7.57 -20.76 -6.62
C PRO A 413 7.29 -19.60 -7.57
N ALA A 414 6.01 -19.31 -7.79
CA ALA A 414 5.56 -18.31 -8.75
C ALA A 414 5.01 -17.05 -8.05
N SER A 415 5.37 -15.89 -8.59
CA SER A 415 4.84 -14.58 -8.18
C SER A 415 3.52 -14.23 -8.87
N PHE A 416 3.30 -14.77 -10.07
CA PHE A 416 2.05 -14.65 -10.82
C PHE A 416 1.68 -16.00 -11.44
N ILE A 417 0.37 -16.27 -11.47
CA ILE A 417 -0.23 -17.48 -12.03
C ILE A 417 -1.35 -17.02 -12.95
N ILE A 418 -1.28 -17.38 -14.24
CA ILE A 418 -2.29 -17.01 -15.23
C ILE A 418 -2.64 -18.24 -16.07
N PHE A 419 -3.93 -18.53 -16.18
CA PHE A 419 -4.45 -19.53 -17.12
C PHE A 419 -4.91 -18.86 -18.41
N ASP A 420 -4.61 -19.49 -19.55
CA ASP A 420 -5.20 -19.18 -20.85
C ASP A 420 -6.51 -19.96 -21.04
N LYS A 421 -7.31 -19.56 -22.03
CA LYS A 421 -8.52 -20.27 -22.45
C LYS A 421 -8.25 -21.61 -23.16
N LYS A 422 -6.98 -21.92 -23.49
CA LYS A 422 -6.57 -23.11 -24.26
C LYS A 422 -5.71 -24.09 -23.45
N ASP A 423 -6.04 -24.30 -22.18
CA ASP A 423 -5.36 -25.24 -21.27
C ASP A 423 -3.86 -24.95 -21.05
N LYS A 424 -3.46 -23.68 -21.17
CA LYS A 424 -2.09 -23.25 -20.88
C LYS A 424 -2.01 -22.55 -19.54
N LEU A 425 -0.93 -22.85 -18.82
CA LEU A 425 -0.59 -22.24 -17.53
C LEU A 425 0.71 -21.45 -17.67
N TYR A 426 0.66 -20.18 -17.29
CA TYR A 426 1.81 -19.29 -17.23
C TYR A 426 2.20 -19.03 -15.78
N LEU A 427 3.45 -19.34 -15.44
CA LEU A 427 4.05 -19.08 -14.13
C LEU A 427 5.19 -18.08 -14.26
N LEU A 428 5.18 -17.01 -13.45
CA LEU A 428 6.31 -16.09 -13.37
C LEU A 428 7.19 -16.40 -12.16
N CYS A 429 8.35 -16.99 -12.40
CA CYS A 429 9.33 -17.41 -11.39
C CYS A 429 10.63 -16.61 -11.58
N ASN A 430 11.01 -15.73 -10.64
CA ASN A 430 12.26 -14.96 -10.71
C ASN A 430 12.53 -14.30 -12.08
N LYS A 431 11.54 -13.57 -12.62
CA LYS A 431 11.56 -12.94 -13.97
C LYS A 431 11.61 -13.91 -15.16
N GLN A 432 11.57 -15.22 -14.94
CA GLN A 432 11.38 -16.23 -15.98
C GLN A 432 9.88 -16.54 -16.10
N LEU A 433 9.32 -16.30 -17.28
CA LEU A 433 7.95 -16.69 -17.60
C LEU A 433 7.97 -18.09 -18.20
N ARG A 434 7.39 -19.06 -17.47
CA ARG A 434 7.32 -20.46 -17.88
C ARG A 434 5.91 -20.78 -18.36
N CYS A 435 5.79 -21.40 -19.53
CA CYS A 435 4.52 -21.79 -20.13
C CYS A 435 4.38 -23.31 -20.11
N PHE A 436 3.30 -23.81 -19.51
CA PHE A 436 2.96 -25.22 -19.41
C PHE A 436 1.68 -25.54 -20.17
N GLU A 437 1.60 -26.73 -20.75
CA GLU A 437 0.38 -27.30 -21.33
C GLU A 437 -0.22 -28.35 -20.38
N LEU A 438 -1.54 -28.31 -20.17
CA LEU A 438 -2.26 -29.11 -19.18
C LEU A 438 -3.10 -30.26 -19.79
N GLN A 439 -2.86 -30.63 -21.06
CA GLN A 439 -3.67 -31.61 -21.79
C GLN A 439 -3.42 -33.08 -21.36
N GLN A 440 -2.37 -33.37 -20.59
CA GLN A 440 -2.04 -34.71 -20.08
C GLN A 440 -2.11 -34.74 -18.54
N ALA A 441 -2.08 -35.93 -17.94
CA ALA A 441 -2.16 -36.10 -16.48
C ALA A 441 -1.12 -35.29 -15.68
N ALA A 442 -0.02 -34.86 -16.32
CA ALA A 442 1.00 -33.98 -15.75
C ALA A 442 1.26 -32.76 -16.67
N PRO A 443 1.58 -31.59 -16.09
CA PRO A 443 1.90 -30.38 -16.84
C PRO A 443 3.21 -30.54 -17.63
N GLN A 444 3.20 -30.22 -18.93
CA GLN A 444 4.40 -30.25 -19.78
C GLN A 444 4.93 -28.84 -20.05
N LEU A 445 6.23 -28.61 -19.85
CA LEU A 445 6.87 -27.33 -20.15
C LEU A 445 6.98 -27.15 -21.68
N LEU A 446 6.39 -26.08 -22.22
CA LEU A 446 6.50 -25.73 -23.63
C LEU A 446 7.74 -24.87 -23.91
N TYR A 447 7.95 -23.83 -23.10
CA TYR A 447 9.11 -22.93 -23.18
C TYR A 447 9.27 -22.11 -21.89
N SER A 448 10.48 -21.60 -21.68
CA SER A 448 10.82 -20.60 -20.66
C SER A 448 11.32 -19.34 -21.34
N LEU A 449 10.77 -18.19 -20.95
CA LEU A 449 11.16 -16.88 -21.46
C LEU A 449 11.82 -16.06 -20.34
N ASP A 450 13.07 -15.66 -20.57
CA ASP A 450 13.75 -14.71 -19.69
C ASP A 450 13.28 -13.28 -19.98
N LEU A 451 12.65 -12.63 -18.99
CA LEU A 451 12.25 -11.23 -19.10
C LEU A 451 13.37 -10.27 -18.72
N SER A 452 14.45 -10.74 -18.07
CA SER A 452 15.54 -9.92 -17.53
C SER A 452 16.16 -8.93 -18.52
N PRO A 453 16.34 -9.26 -19.83
CA PRO A 453 16.89 -8.30 -20.81
C PRO A 453 16.06 -7.02 -20.97
N HIS A 454 14.74 -7.08 -20.71
CA HIS A 454 13.82 -5.95 -20.86
C HIS A 454 13.16 -5.52 -19.54
N VAL A 455 13.39 -6.28 -18.46
CA VAL A 455 12.76 -6.11 -17.14
C VAL A 455 13.85 -6.07 -16.06
N ALA A 456 14.42 -4.89 -15.86
CA ALA A 456 15.46 -4.66 -14.87
C ALA A 456 14.92 -4.68 -13.42
N SER A 457 13.72 -4.13 -13.20
CA SER A 457 13.11 -4.03 -11.86
C SER A 457 12.04 -5.12 -11.61
N PRO A 458 11.59 -5.32 -10.36
CA PRO A 458 10.53 -6.28 -10.05
C PRO A 458 9.23 -6.01 -10.82
N VAL A 459 8.55 -7.08 -11.22
CA VAL A 459 7.26 -7.03 -11.93
C VAL A 459 6.14 -6.68 -10.95
N THR A 460 5.34 -5.66 -11.28
CA THR A 460 4.19 -5.21 -10.47
C THR A 460 2.87 -5.69 -11.04
N HIS A 461 2.74 -5.71 -12.37
CA HIS A 461 1.53 -6.20 -13.05
C HIS A 461 1.92 -7.10 -14.23
N LEU A 462 1.15 -8.17 -14.41
CA LEU A 462 1.27 -9.11 -15.51
C LEU A 462 -0.14 -9.35 -16.05
N GLU A 463 -0.37 -9.01 -17.32
CA GLU A 463 -1.68 -9.15 -17.97
C GLU A 463 -1.54 -9.96 -19.26
N LEU A 464 -2.41 -10.96 -19.41
CA LEU A 464 -2.52 -11.77 -20.62
C LEU A 464 -3.76 -11.33 -21.40
N SER A 465 -3.62 -11.13 -22.71
CA SER A 465 -4.75 -10.85 -23.59
C SER A 465 -5.78 -11.99 -23.54
N ALA A 466 -7.06 -11.69 -23.70
CA ALA A 466 -8.12 -12.71 -23.72
C ALA A 466 -7.96 -13.79 -24.81
N CYS A 467 -7.16 -13.52 -25.86
CA CYS A 467 -6.84 -14.49 -26.92
C CYS A 467 -5.58 -15.33 -26.65
N GLY A 468 -4.88 -15.11 -25.54
CA GLY A 468 -3.65 -15.83 -25.17
C GLY A 468 -2.42 -15.51 -26.02
N LYS A 469 -2.49 -14.51 -26.90
CA LYS A 469 -1.42 -14.20 -27.88
C LYS A 469 -0.50 -13.06 -27.46
N GLN A 470 -0.90 -12.24 -26.49
CA GLN A 470 -0.14 -11.06 -26.09
C GLN A 470 -0.04 -11.00 -24.58
N LEU A 471 1.12 -10.56 -24.12
CA LEU A 471 1.45 -10.39 -22.71
C LEU A 471 1.96 -8.97 -22.48
N ALA A 472 1.44 -8.30 -21.46
CA ALA A 472 1.93 -7.01 -21.01
C ALA A 472 2.49 -7.15 -19.59
N VAL A 473 3.71 -6.63 -19.39
CA VAL A 473 4.40 -6.63 -18.09
C VAL A 473 4.68 -5.19 -17.72
N ALA A 474 4.24 -4.77 -16.54
CA ALA A 474 4.63 -3.50 -15.93
C ALA A 474 5.60 -3.75 -14.77
N THR A 475 6.54 -2.83 -14.61
CA THR A 475 7.61 -2.95 -13.62
C THR A 475 7.60 -1.80 -12.62
N MET A 476 8.32 -1.98 -11.52
CA MET A 476 8.48 -0.98 -10.48
C MET A 476 9.19 0.29 -10.96
N SER A 477 10.05 0.17 -11.98
CA SER A 477 10.75 1.29 -12.63
C SER A 477 9.93 1.95 -13.75
N SER A 478 8.60 1.86 -13.65
CA SER A 478 7.61 2.44 -14.59
C SER A 478 7.76 2.05 -16.07
N SER A 479 8.52 1.00 -16.36
CA SER A 479 8.63 0.45 -17.71
C SER A 479 7.48 -0.53 -17.98
N ILE A 480 6.95 -0.49 -19.20
CA ILE A 480 5.89 -1.39 -19.65
C ILE A 480 6.35 -2.03 -20.95
N SER A 481 6.46 -3.35 -20.94
CA SER A 481 6.93 -4.13 -22.08
C SER A 481 5.83 -5.07 -22.56
N ILE A 482 5.79 -5.31 -23.87
CA ILE A 482 4.78 -6.15 -24.52
C ILE A 482 5.46 -7.25 -25.31
N TRP A 483 4.95 -8.48 -25.16
CA TRP A 483 5.39 -9.66 -25.88
C TRP A 483 4.25 -10.25 -26.69
N GLN A 484 4.61 -10.83 -27.84
CA GLN A 484 3.75 -11.70 -28.62
C GLN A 484 4.09 -13.15 -28.28
N LEU A 485 3.11 -13.87 -27.77
CA LEU A 485 3.19 -15.28 -27.42
C LEU A 485 2.79 -16.12 -28.64
N SER A 486 3.63 -17.10 -28.96
CA SER A 486 3.38 -18.14 -29.95
C SER A 486 3.34 -19.51 -29.27
N LEU A 487 3.06 -20.57 -30.03
CA LEU A 487 2.94 -21.93 -29.48
C LEU A 487 4.23 -22.41 -28.79
N LYS A 488 5.41 -22.08 -29.35
CA LYS A 488 6.72 -22.58 -28.88
C LYS A 488 7.69 -21.48 -28.44
N SER A 489 7.32 -20.21 -28.58
CA SER A 489 8.21 -19.10 -28.27
C SER A 489 7.42 -17.84 -27.96
N ALA A 490 8.10 -16.89 -27.35
CA ALA A 490 7.58 -15.55 -27.12
C ALA A 490 8.58 -14.54 -27.69
N LYS A 491 8.08 -13.55 -28.41
CA LYS A 491 8.88 -12.49 -29.03
C LYS A 491 8.55 -11.16 -28.37
N HIS A 492 9.57 -10.44 -27.89
CA HIS A 492 9.39 -9.06 -27.45
C HIS A 492 8.98 -8.17 -28.63
N LEU A 493 7.90 -7.41 -28.47
CA LEU A 493 7.39 -6.51 -29.49
C LEU A 493 7.94 -5.10 -29.32
N LEU A 494 7.74 -4.53 -28.13
CA LEU A 494 8.20 -3.20 -27.79
C LEU A 494 8.15 -2.96 -26.28
N THR A 495 8.82 -1.89 -25.88
CA THR A 495 8.68 -1.26 -24.56
C THR A 495 8.08 0.12 -24.78
N LEU A 496 7.02 0.45 -24.05
CA LEU A 496 6.38 1.75 -24.11
C LEU A 496 7.35 2.84 -23.61
N PRO A 497 7.18 4.10 -24.04
CA PRO A 497 7.95 5.21 -23.52
C PRO A 497 7.89 5.26 -21.98
N ASN A 498 9.06 5.40 -21.34
CA ASN A 498 9.12 5.49 -19.89
C ASN A 498 8.36 6.75 -19.41
N TYR A 499 7.49 6.56 -18.43
CA TYR A 499 6.76 7.63 -17.77
C TYR A 499 7.24 7.79 -16.33
N HIS A 500 7.20 9.00 -15.79
CA HIS A 500 7.75 9.29 -14.46
C HIS A 500 6.88 8.78 -13.30
N ALA A 501 5.63 8.38 -13.56
CA ALA A 501 4.76 7.74 -12.58
C ALA A 501 4.64 6.24 -12.90
N CYS A 502 4.55 5.41 -11.86
CA CYS A 502 4.39 3.97 -12.01
C CYS A 502 2.97 3.60 -12.44
N ALA A 503 2.84 2.51 -13.19
CA ALA A 503 1.55 1.94 -13.54
C ALA A 503 0.90 1.30 -12.30
N THR A 504 -0.38 1.58 -12.08
CA THR A 504 -1.17 1.02 -10.96
C THR A 504 -2.27 0.07 -11.44
N ALA A 505 -2.61 0.14 -12.73
CA ALA A 505 -3.48 -0.82 -13.39
C ALA A 505 -3.07 -0.97 -14.86
N LEU A 506 -3.25 -2.17 -15.39
CA LEU A 506 -2.89 -2.57 -16.75
C LEU A 506 -3.99 -3.46 -17.31
N ALA A 507 -4.42 -3.22 -18.55
CA ALA A 507 -5.38 -4.08 -19.24
C ALA A 507 -5.08 -4.16 -20.73
N LEU A 508 -5.24 -5.35 -21.32
CA LEU A 508 -5.12 -5.58 -22.77
C LEU A 508 -6.50 -5.73 -23.39
N ARG A 509 -6.70 -5.14 -24.57
CA ARG A 509 -7.91 -5.39 -25.37
C ARG A 509 -7.89 -6.78 -25.99
N ALA A 510 -9.08 -7.36 -26.15
CA ALA A 510 -9.24 -8.69 -26.73
C ALA A 510 -9.18 -8.68 -28.27
N ASP A 511 -9.72 -7.62 -28.87
CA ASP A 511 -10.00 -7.46 -30.30
C ASP A 511 -8.92 -6.68 -31.05
N THR A 512 -8.29 -5.72 -30.38
CA THR A 512 -7.38 -4.73 -30.95
C THR A 512 -6.02 -4.76 -30.25
N PRO A 513 -4.93 -4.41 -30.95
CA PRO A 513 -3.58 -4.40 -30.38
C PRO A 513 -3.35 -3.14 -29.51
N CYS A 514 -4.21 -2.95 -28.52
CA CYS A 514 -4.21 -1.80 -27.62
C CYS A 514 -4.03 -2.25 -26.16
N VAL A 515 -3.20 -1.48 -25.44
CA VAL A 515 -3.03 -1.60 -23.99
C VAL A 515 -3.54 -0.34 -23.31
N ALA A 516 -4.34 -0.48 -22.27
CA ALA A 516 -4.71 0.61 -21.39
C ALA A 516 -3.88 0.56 -20.11
N VAL A 517 -3.39 1.73 -19.70
CA VAL A 517 -2.52 1.91 -18.53
C VAL A 517 -3.05 3.05 -17.69
N ALA A 518 -3.25 2.80 -16.39
CA ALA A 518 -3.47 3.85 -15.40
C ALA A 518 -2.19 4.06 -14.60
N TYR A 519 -1.82 5.32 -14.40
CA TYR A 519 -0.63 5.72 -13.65
C TYR A 519 -0.99 6.29 -12.28
N ALA A 520 -0.03 6.26 -11.34
CA ALA A 520 -0.19 6.72 -9.97
C ALA A 520 -0.53 8.23 -9.83
N ASP A 521 -0.29 9.03 -10.87
CA ASP A 521 -0.70 10.45 -10.95
C ASP A 521 -2.13 10.63 -11.50
N GLY A 522 -2.89 9.54 -11.64
CA GLY A 522 -4.27 9.55 -12.11
C GLY A 522 -4.45 9.74 -13.62
N ARG A 523 -3.35 9.71 -14.39
CA ARG A 523 -3.39 9.71 -15.85
C ARG A 523 -3.79 8.33 -16.39
N LEU A 524 -4.57 8.32 -17.45
CA LEU A 524 -5.05 7.13 -18.15
C LEU A 524 -4.68 7.23 -19.62
N VAL A 525 -4.07 6.18 -20.15
CA VAL A 525 -3.55 6.16 -21.51
C VAL A 525 -3.94 4.86 -22.19
N GLU A 526 -4.34 4.94 -23.45
CA GLU A 526 -4.49 3.81 -24.35
C GLU A 526 -3.45 3.90 -25.47
N TYR A 527 -2.66 2.85 -25.66
CA TYR A 527 -1.58 2.82 -26.63
C TYR A 527 -1.75 1.65 -27.59
N ASN A 528 -1.77 1.94 -28.90
CA ASN A 528 -1.77 0.92 -29.93
C ASN A 528 -0.32 0.51 -30.22
N PHE A 529 0.05 -0.69 -29.82
CA PHE A 529 1.43 -1.16 -29.93
C PHE A 529 1.79 -1.75 -31.29
N LYS A 530 0.80 -1.99 -32.18
CA LYS A 530 1.07 -2.37 -33.57
C LYS A 530 1.42 -1.15 -34.41
N GLU A 531 0.65 -0.08 -34.26
CA GLU A 531 0.82 1.18 -34.99
C GLU A 531 1.75 2.18 -34.26
N ARG A 532 2.12 1.88 -33.02
CA ARG A 532 3.07 2.64 -32.19
C ARG A 532 2.66 4.10 -31.95
N HIS A 533 1.39 4.33 -31.65
CA HIS A 533 0.88 5.65 -31.30
C HIS A 533 -0.14 5.56 -30.15
N PHE A 534 -0.32 6.68 -29.45
CA PHE A 534 -1.34 6.83 -28.43
C PHE A 534 -2.72 6.98 -29.08
N VAL A 535 -3.67 6.13 -28.69
CA VAL A 535 -5.06 6.18 -29.16
C VAL A 535 -5.85 7.18 -28.32
N CYS A 536 -5.64 7.13 -27.00
CA CYS A 536 -6.30 8.00 -26.05
C CYS A 536 -5.31 8.44 -24.96
N GLU A 537 -5.34 9.72 -24.61
CA GLU A 537 -4.51 10.29 -23.55
C GLU A 537 -5.34 11.24 -22.70
N SER A 538 -5.52 10.90 -21.42
CA SER A 538 -6.19 11.79 -20.48
C SER A 538 -5.21 12.74 -19.78
N THR A 539 -5.73 13.84 -19.26
CA THR A 539 -4.96 14.78 -18.44
C THR A 539 -4.62 14.18 -17.07
N LYS A 540 -3.62 14.73 -16.39
CA LYS A 540 -3.32 14.37 -15.00
C LYS A 540 -4.54 14.58 -14.10
N HIS A 541 -4.74 13.64 -13.18
CA HIS A 541 -5.90 13.60 -12.28
C HIS A 541 -7.27 13.74 -12.98
N PHE A 542 -7.39 13.23 -14.21
CA PHE A 542 -8.63 13.28 -14.98
C PHE A 542 -9.81 12.66 -14.22
N VAL A 543 -9.60 11.46 -13.66
CA VAL A 543 -10.64 10.80 -12.85
C VAL A 543 -10.77 11.54 -11.52
N PRO A 544 -11.99 11.91 -11.07
CA PRO A 544 -12.19 12.55 -9.77
C PRO A 544 -11.53 11.75 -8.64
N ASN A 545 -10.99 12.43 -7.63
CA ASN A 545 -10.30 11.82 -6.48
C ASN A 545 -9.04 10.98 -6.79
N SER A 546 -8.61 10.87 -8.05
CA SER A 546 -7.39 10.13 -8.42
C SER A 546 -6.10 10.72 -7.84
N ARG A 547 -6.13 11.98 -7.38
CA ARG A 547 -5.03 12.59 -6.58
C ARG A 547 -4.87 12.00 -5.18
N PHE A 548 -5.86 11.26 -4.71
CA PHE A 548 -5.92 10.71 -3.36
C PHE A 548 -5.94 9.18 -3.36
N GLN A 549 -6.50 8.55 -4.39
CA GLN A 549 -6.56 7.10 -4.53
C GLN A 549 -6.23 6.69 -5.97
N CYS A 550 -5.29 5.77 -6.12
CA CYS A 550 -4.93 5.21 -7.42
C CYS A 550 -6.08 4.37 -8.01
N ILE A 551 -6.12 4.32 -9.35
CA ILE A 551 -6.95 3.35 -10.07
C ILE A 551 -6.32 1.97 -9.90
N ARG A 552 -7.11 0.98 -9.47
CA ARG A 552 -6.65 -0.39 -9.17
C ARG A 552 -6.87 -1.37 -10.31
N SER A 553 -7.88 -1.15 -11.14
CA SER A 553 -8.17 -2.02 -12.30
C SER A 553 -8.82 -1.23 -13.43
N ILE A 554 -8.65 -1.76 -14.64
CA ILE A 554 -9.26 -1.28 -15.89
C ILE A 554 -9.95 -2.48 -16.54
N LEU A 555 -11.19 -2.29 -16.99
CA LEU A 555 -11.98 -3.31 -17.65
C LEU A 555 -12.66 -2.69 -18.88
N PHE A 556 -12.43 -3.28 -20.05
CA PHE A 556 -13.05 -2.82 -21.31
C PHE A 556 -14.49 -3.32 -21.41
N ASP A 557 -15.40 -2.53 -21.98
CA ASP A 557 -16.74 -3.01 -22.32
C ASP A 557 -16.71 -4.04 -23.47
N ALA A 558 -17.56 -5.08 -23.39
CA ALA A 558 -17.60 -6.15 -24.40
C ALA A 558 -18.34 -5.70 -25.67
N HIS A 559 -19.38 -4.87 -25.51
CA HIS A 559 -20.23 -4.43 -26.62
C HIS A 559 -19.77 -3.10 -27.20
N ASN A 560 -19.41 -2.17 -26.33
CA ASN A 560 -19.07 -0.82 -26.73
C ASN A 560 -17.56 -0.57 -26.60
N PRO A 561 -16.80 -0.59 -27.71
CA PRO A 561 -15.35 -0.37 -27.67
C PRO A 561 -14.96 1.02 -27.16
N LYS A 562 -15.89 1.98 -27.08
CA LYS A 562 -15.66 3.32 -26.53
C LYS A 562 -15.76 3.37 -25.01
N ILE A 563 -16.34 2.35 -24.35
CA ILE A 563 -16.56 2.37 -22.90
C ILE A 563 -15.47 1.59 -22.18
N ILE A 564 -14.92 2.20 -21.14
CA ILE A 564 -14.05 1.54 -20.18
C ILE A 564 -14.55 1.78 -18.75
N LEU A 565 -14.39 0.76 -17.92
CA LEU A 565 -14.71 0.76 -16.51
C LEU A 565 -13.39 0.80 -15.74
N VAL A 566 -13.24 1.80 -14.88
CA VAL A 566 -12.08 1.88 -13.98
C VAL A 566 -12.56 2.00 -12.55
N HIS A 567 -11.87 1.38 -11.60
CA HIS A 567 -12.24 1.51 -10.20
C HIS A 567 -11.05 1.80 -9.31
N ASN A 568 -11.30 2.50 -8.20
CA ASN A 568 -10.40 2.59 -7.07
C ASN A 568 -10.98 1.79 -5.89
N GLU A 569 -10.56 2.08 -4.66
CA GLU A 569 -11.04 1.39 -3.45
C GLU A 569 -12.47 1.78 -3.04
N VAL A 570 -13.02 2.89 -3.55
CA VAL A 570 -14.28 3.48 -3.07
C VAL A 570 -15.28 3.73 -4.20
N LEU A 571 -14.82 3.91 -5.43
CA LEU A 571 -15.62 4.36 -6.56
C LEU A 571 -15.32 3.53 -7.81
N ILE A 572 -16.37 3.20 -8.54
CA ILE A 572 -16.32 2.69 -9.91
C ILE A 572 -16.69 3.84 -10.85
N TYR A 573 -15.92 4.04 -11.91
CA TYR A 573 -16.13 5.08 -12.91
C TYR A 573 -16.36 4.43 -14.27
N VAL A 574 -17.36 4.92 -14.98
CA VAL A 574 -17.63 4.58 -16.38
C VAL A 574 -17.13 5.73 -17.23
N LEU A 575 -16.11 5.46 -18.04
CA LEU A 575 -15.51 6.44 -18.94
C LEU A 575 -15.87 6.09 -20.37
N GLU A 576 -16.17 7.11 -21.16
CA GLU A 576 -16.47 6.98 -22.59
C GLU A 576 -15.41 7.73 -23.38
N SER A 577 -14.80 7.06 -24.36
CA SER A 577 -13.89 7.69 -25.29
C SER A 577 -14.67 8.47 -26.36
N TYR A 578 -14.19 9.65 -26.70
CA TYR A 578 -14.76 10.50 -27.73
C TYR A 578 -13.65 11.18 -28.52
N ASP A 579 -13.96 11.55 -29.77
CA ASP A 579 -13.09 12.38 -30.59
C ASP A 579 -13.40 13.85 -30.30
N PRO A 580 -12.45 14.67 -29.83
CA PRO A 580 -12.66 16.09 -29.56
C PRO A 580 -13.20 16.88 -30.76
N ARG A 581 -12.97 16.39 -31.99
CA ARG A 581 -13.47 17.02 -33.22
C ARG A 581 -14.99 16.89 -33.38
N GLU A 582 -15.56 15.77 -32.93
CA GLU A 582 -17.02 15.53 -32.97
C GLU A 582 -17.77 16.51 -32.05
N GLU A 583 -17.18 16.91 -30.91
CA GLU A 583 -17.81 17.89 -30.01
C GLU A 583 -17.77 19.33 -30.57
N LEU A 584 -16.69 19.70 -31.27
CA LEU A 584 -16.58 21.00 -31.94
C LEU A 584 -17.62 21.16 -33.06
N GLU A 585 -17.95 20.08 -33.77
CA GLU A 585 -18.98 20.07 -34.80
C GLU A 585 -20.40 20.18 -34.20
N GLN A 586 -20.65 19.58 -33.03
CA GLN A 586 -21.95 19.66 -32.34
C GLN A 586 -22.21 21.00 -31.66
N GLN A 587 -21.18 21.76 -31.29
CA GLN A 587 -21.31 23.07 -30.64
C GLN A 587 -21.46 24.24 -31.63
N GLN A 588 -21.29 24.04 -32.93
CA GLN A 588 -21.59 25.09 -33.92
C GLN A 588 -23.10 25.13 -34.18
N PRO A 589 -23.83 26.19 -33.79
CA PRO A 589 -25.22 26.33 -34.18
C PRO A 589 -25.29 26.47 -35.70
N ALA A 590 -26.24 25.77 -36.32
CA ALA A 590 -26.55 25.87 -37.74
C ALA A 590 -27.13 27.26 -38.07
N LYS A 591 -26.26 28.28 -38.11
CA LYS A 591 -26.38 29.61 -38.76
C LYS A 591 -25.36 30.57 -38.13
N THR A 592 -24.11 30.56 -38.62
CA THR A 592 -23.31 31.78 -38.76
C THR A 592 -22.23 31.58 -39.78
N THR A 593 -22.33 32.33 -40.87
CA THR A 593 -21.34 32.49 -41.92
C THR A 593 -20.08 33.21 -41.41
N ARG A 594 -18.94 32.55 -41.64
CA ARG A 594 -17.59 33.08 -41.89
C ARG A 594 -16.82 33.85 -40.79
N LEU A 595 -15.56 33.38 -40.68
CA LEU A 595 -14.33 33.99 -40.16
C LEU A 595 -14.05 33.82 -38.66
N SER A 596 -13.46 32.67 -38.33
CA SER A 596 -12.41 32.59 -37.30
C SER A 596 -11.43 31.47 -37.62
N LYS A 597 -10.14 31.80 -37.60
CA LYS A 597 -8.98 30.92 -37.86
C LYS A 597 -9.16 29.55 -37.21
N SER A 598 -9.03 28.50 -38.01
CA SER A 598 -8.90 27.11 -37.57
C SER A 598 -7.74 27.00 -36.58
N ILE A 599 -8.06 26.71 -35.32
CA ILE A 599 -7.09 26.11 -34.42
C ILE A 599 -6.92 24.67 -34.93
N GLU A 600 -5.86 24.42 -35.69
CA GLU A 600 -5.47 23.07 -36.09
C GLU A 600 -5.08 22.29 -34.82
N ILE A 601 -6.03 21.56 -34.24
CA ILE A 601 -5.71 20.48 -33.32
C ILE A 601 -5.25 19.31 -34.19
N GLU A 602 -3.95 19.24 -34.49
CA GLU A 602 -3.32 18.17 -35.29
C GLU A 602 -3.38 16.77 -34.62
N SER A 603 -3.86 16.66 -33.38
CA SER A 603 -3.87 15.38 -32.67
C SER A 603 -5.10 14.53 -33.00
N LYS A 604 -4.91 13.40 -33.69
CA LYS A 604 -5.90 12.30 -33.86
C LYS A 604 -6.25 11.56 -32.55
N LEU A 605 -5.95 12.15 -31.40
CA LEU A 605 -6.06 11.54 -30.08
C LEU A 605 -7.50 11.61 -29.57
N HIS A 606 -8.05 10.48 -29.17
CA HIS A 606 -9.30 10.44 -28.42
C HIS A 606 -9.06 10.92 -26.98
N ASN A 607 -10.11 11.38 -26.31
CA ASN A 607 -10.08 11.69 -24.89
C ASN A 607 -11.18 10.93 -24.16
N TYR A 608 -11.08 10.83 -22.83
CA TYR A 608 -12.12 10.24 -22.00
C TYR A 608 -13.04 11.33 -21.45
N ARG A 609 -14.32 11.01 -21.31
CA ARG A 609 -15.28 11.76 -20.50
C ARG A 609 -15.90 10.86 -19.44
N LEU A 610 -16.17 11.42 -18.27
CA LEU A 610 -16.84 10.70 -17.19
C LEU A 610 -18.33 10.62 -17.49
N LYS A 611 -18.84 9.41 -17.71
CA LYS A 611 -20.26 9.15 -17.98
C LYS A 611 -21.05 8.92 -16.69
N MET A 612 -20.53 8.05 -15.83
CA MET A 612 -21.18 7.67 -14.57
C MET A 612 -20.15 7.35 -13.48
N ARG A 613 -20.58 7.42 -12.22
CA ARG A 613 -19.81 6.98 -11.05
C ARG A 613 -20.70 6.24 -10.07
N PHE A 614 -20.17 5.20 -9.43
CA PHE A 614 -20.85 4.41 -8.41
C PHE A 614 -20.02 4.34 -7.15
N ASN A 615 -20.64 4.49 -5.98
CA ASN A 615 -19.98 4.38 -4.69
C ASN A 615 -20.04 2.94 -4.18
N ARG A 616 -18.87 2.36 -3.93
CA ARG A 616 -18.67 1.01 -3.41
C ARG A 616 -17.44 1.04 -2.51
N GLU A 617 -17.66 1.07 -1.21
CA GLU A 617 -16.56 1.11 -0.24
C GLU A 617 -15.79 -0.23 -0.21
N HIS A 618 -14.46 -0.15 -0.11
CA HIS A 618 -13.56 -1.28 0.10
C HIS A 618 -13.53 -2.31 -1.05
N MET A 619 -13.59 -1.81 -2.28
CA MET A 619 -13.47 -2.62 -3.49
C MET A 619 -12.05 -3.20 -3.64
N LEU A 620 -11.99 -4.51 -3.86
CA LEU A 620 -10.75 -5.23 -4.18
C LEU A 620 -10.60 -5.41 -5.69
N GLN A 621 -11.65 -5.90 -6.35
CA GLN A 621 -11.59 -6.31 -7.74
C GLN A 621 -12.95 -6.20 -8.42
N LEU A 622 -12.94 -5.86 -9.70
CA LEU A 622 -14.09 -5.88 -10.58
C LEU A 622 -13.85 -6.89 -11.69
N CYS A 623 -14.76 -7.86 -11.84
CA CYS A 623 -14.70 -8.90 -12.85
C CYS A 623 -15.96 -8.86 -13.72
N ARG A 624 -15.84 -9.30 -14.98
CA ARG A 624 -16.99 -9.54 -15.84
C ARG A 624 -17.40 -11.01 -15.76
N LEU A 625 -18.68 -11.27 -15.51
CA LEU A 625 -19.25 -12.61 -15.55
C LEU A 625 -19.71 -12.96 -16.96
N ASP A 626 -20.57 -12.11 -17.52
CA ASP A 626 -21.05 -12.21 -18.89
C ASP A 626 -21.15 -10.81 -19.50
N ASP A 627 -21.71 -10.73 -20.70
CA ASP A 627 -21.83 -9.50 -21.46
C ASP A 627 -22.72 -8.43 -20.78
N GLN A 628 -23.55 -8.80 -19.80
CA GLN A 628 -24.48 -7.92 -19.09
C GLN A 628 -24.17 -7.78 -17.59
N GLN A 629 -23.46 -8.74 -16.99
CA GLN A 629 -23.25 -8.84 -15.55
C GLN A 629 -21.80 -8.57 -15.14
N LEU A 630 -21.65 -7.72 -14.13
CA LEU A 630 -20.38 -7.40 -13.47
C LEU A 630 -20.40 -7.87 -12.02
N ILE A 631 -19.29 -8.42 -11.57
CA ILE A 631 -19.09 -8.84 -10.19
C ILE A 631 -18.14 -7.87 -9.52
N ALA A 632 -18.66 -7.17 -8.52
CA ALA A 632 -17.92 -6.28 -7.66
C ALA A 632 -17.54 -7.01 -6.37
N ILE A 633 -16.23 -7.20 -6.14
CA ILE A 633 -15.71 -7.90 -4.96
C ILE A 633 -15.12 -6.86 -4.02
N GLY A 634 -15.63 -6.80 -2.78
CA GLY A 634 -15.17 -5.89 -1.75
C GLY A 634 -15.17 -6.51 -0.36
N VAL A 635 -14.56 -5.83 0.60
CA VAL A 635 -14.45 -6.28 2.00
C VAL A 635 -15.28 -5.38 2.89
N HIS A 636 -16.15 -5.95 3.72
CA HIS A 636 -16.82 -5.17 4.74
C HIS A 636 -15.90 -4.90 5.95
N ASN A 637 -15.70 -3.62 6.29
CA ASN A 637 -14.93 -3.19 7.46
C ASN A 637 -15.38 -3.82 8.78
N ARG A 638 -16.64 -4.27 8.89
CA ARG A 638 -17.12 -4.96 10.10
C ARG A 638 -16.28 -6.19 10.42
N HIS A 639 -15.82 -6.93 9.41
CA HIS A 639 -14.97 -8.11 9.64
C HIS A 639 -13.56 -7.73 10.10
N LEU A 640 -13.00 -6.63 9.59
CA LEU A 640 -11.69 -6.13 10.03
C LEU A 640 -11.72 -5.61 11.46
N LEU A 641 -12.84 -5.01 11.88
CA LEU A 641 -13.01 -4.44 13.21
C LEU A 641 -13.61 -5.42 14.23
N ALA A 642 -14.18 -6.55 13.80
CA ALA A 642 -14.79 -7.56 14.67
C ALA A 642 -13.86 -8.11 15.77
N PRO A 643 -12.56 -8.37 15.53
CA PRO A 643 -11.67 -8.86 16.59
C PRO A 643 -11.26 -7.76 17.59
N LEU A 644 -11.48 -6.49 17.26
CA LEU A 644 -11.05 -5.37 18.08
C LEU A 644 -12.06 -5.08 19.20
N PRO A 645 -11.63 -4.50 20.33
CA PRO A 645 -12.55 -4.00 21.34
C PRO A 645 -13.50 -2.96 20.74
N ALA A 646 -14.62 -2.74 21.41
CA ALA A 646 -15.59 -1.74 20.99
C ALA A 646 -14.90 -0.37 20.79
N PRO A 647 -15.20 0.34 19.68
CA PRO A 647 -14.57 1.61 19.40
C PRO A 647 -14.92 2.65 20.47
N TYR A 648 -14.05 3.63 20.65
CA TYR A 648 -14.30 4.72 21.59
C TYR A 648 -15.56 5.49 21.18
N GLN A 649 -16.53 5.55 22.08
CA GLN A 649 -17.77 6.30 21.84
C GLN A 649 -17.62 7.74 22.32
N ARG A 650 -18.10 8.68 21.50
CA ARG A 650 -18.13 10.08 21.85
C ARG A 650 -19.50 10.67 21.54
N LYS A 651 -20.05 11.41 22.51
CA LYS A 651 -21.23 12.23 22.28
C LYS A 651 -20.87 13.34 21.29
N LYS A 652 -21.47 13.29 20.10
CA LYS A 652 -21.49 14.43 19.18
C LYS A 652 -22.71 15.28 19.51
N PHE A 653 -22.50 16.57 19.72
CA PHE A 653 -23.59 17.53 19.91
C PHE A 653 -23.77 18.32 18.61
N GLY A 654 -25.01 18.40 18.10
CA GLY A 654 -25.37 19.25 16.98
C GLY A 654 -25.11 18.70 15.57
N GLU A 655 -25.09 17.38 15.36
CA GLU A 655 -25.26 16.82 14.00
C GLU A 655 -26.76 16.71 13.70
N SER A 656 -27.31 17.74 13.07
CA SER A 656 -28.61 17.72 12.38
C SER A 656 -28.45 17.23 10.94
#